data_AF-A0A3N2CPZ5-F1
#
_entry.id   AF-A0A3N2CPZ5-F1
#
_cell.length_a   1.000
_cell.length_b   1.000
_cell.length_c   1.000
_cell.angle_alpha   90.00
_cell.angle_beta   90.00
_cell.angle_gamma   90.00
#
_symmetry.space_group_name_H-M   'P 1'
#
loop_
_entity.id
_entity.type
_entity.pdbx_description
1 polymer ?
#
loop_
_entity_poly.entity_id
_entity_poly.type
_entity_poly.pdbx_seq_one_letter_code
_entity_poly.pdbx_strand_id
1 'polypeptide(L)'
;MRSRPEGVRVAAGARIRHVPTSDLLLALRAAGVADADDSDLTRSLYASDAGLYRIPPRVVVRPRHTDEVVATLAVARESGVPLTMRGAGTSIAGNAIGAGIVLDTNRHLNRVLGIDREAGVAHVQPGTVHATLQKQAVPLGLRFGPDPSTHTRCTIGGMIGNNACGSRALGYGRTVDNVEGLTVLLADGSVVRAGAAGGTPAALTDLVDAQLGTVRTEFGRFGRQVSGYSMEHLLPERGRRFDRFLAGTEGTLGVVLDAHVRLVRDAPHRALAVLAYTDMAEAADAVPALLEHDLVACEGLGERIVAMVTGHPELPVGGGWLFAEVVGETVAEVEAAALAVARTAGVPFRVVSDAAEQAALWKIREDGAGLAARSLSRPAQAGWEDAAVPPARLGAYLREFEALLRESRLDGVPYGHFGDGCVHVRIDFELEDAGGRDRYRAFVEQAADLVAGYGGSMSGEHGDGRARSELLPRMYSPQAMALMEQAKRVLDPTGLLNPGVLVDPAPFDADLRLAQPLPGLRTTLRLTHDGGSLTDAVHRCTGVGKCVADNTAGGGVMCPSYLATREEKDSTRGRAHVLQDVVNGALDVRSDAVADALDLCLSCKGCARDCPTGVDMATYKSEVLSQKYAGRLRPRSHYALGQLPRWARMTPPRLANAVLRSRTVARVAKAAAGVDQRRSLPSFSERPLRAPAGRRADRPAEDAHGVDPTVDVWVWADSFTDRFAADTGRAALELLRSIGLRAEVIPDPACCGLTWVTTGQLSAARRIVSGAVATLHRYVASGAPVVGLEPSCLAAMREDAVQLVDDPRAVEVAGGLRSLAELLAGLVAEGRWTPPDLTGVEVVAQPHCHHHAVVGWATDAALLAQTGATVTRVGGCCGLAGNFGVEVGHYETSVAVAEHDLLPAVRAAGPDAVVLADGFSCRTQLEDLEGRRALHLAELLLQGTPRRSEG
;
A
#
# COMPACT_ATOMS: atom_id res chain seq x y z
N MET A 1 -10.12 38.09 9.56
CA MET A 1 -9.37 38.50 10.77
C MET A 1 -8.38 37.37 11.04
N ARG A 2 -7.09 37.58 10.77
CA ARG A 2 -6.07 36.51 10.75
C ARG A 2 -5.71 36.12 12.19
N SER A 3 -6.12 34.94 12.65
CA SER A 3 -5.67 34.37 13.91
C SER A 3 -4.20 33.98 13.77
N ARG A 4 -3.37 34.45 14.71
CA ARG A 4 -1.99 33.98 14.87
C ARG A 4 -2.03 32.52 15.38
N PRO A 5 -1.10 31.65 14.97
CA PRO A 5 -0.99 30.34 15.59
C PRO A 5 -0.47 30.53 17.03
N GLU A 6 -1.27 30.14 18.01
CA GLU A 6 -0.85 30.08 19.40
C GLU A 6 0.24 29.01 19.54
N GLY A 7 1.34 29.39 20.18
CA GLY A 7 2.51 28.55 20.35
C GLY A 7 2.21 27.31 21.18
N VAL A 8 2.73 26.18 20.71
CA VAL A 8 2.86 24.93 21.47
C VAL A 8 3.54 25.24 22.80
N ARG A 9 2.82 25.03 23.92
CA ARG A 9 3.40 25.09 25.26
C ARG A 9 4.15 23.78 25.51
N VAL A 10 5.45 23.79 25.28
CA VAL A 10 6.37 22.77 25.82
C VAL A 10 6.62 23.11 27.30
N ALA A 11 6.62 22.10 28.16
CA ALA A 11 6.84 22.24 29.61
C ALA A 11 8.18 22.94 29.93
N ALA A 12 8.23 23.56 31.10
CA ALA A 12 9.09 24.70 31.46
C ALA A 12 10.61 24.49 31.33
N GLY A 13 11.31 25.48 30.73
CA GLY A 13 12.75 25.69 31.04
C GLY A 13 13.61 26.45 30.02
N ALA A 14 13.32 26.38 28.71
CA ALA A 14 14.13 27.05 27.69
C ALA A 14 13.28 28.02 26.87
N ARG A 15 13.64 29.31 26.86
CA ARG A 15 13.11 30.26 25.86
C ARG A 15 13.65 29.83 24.50
N ILE A 16 12.87 29.03 23.77
CA ILE A 16 13.15 28.69 22.37
C ILE A 16 13.31 30.02 21.62
N ARG A 17 14.49 30.28 21.05
CA ARG A 17 14.61 31.38 20.10
C ARG A 17 13.64 31.06 18.98
N HIS A 18 12.64 31.91 18.76
CA HIS A 18 11.72 31.71 17.65
C HIS A 18 12.48 32.02 16.35
N VAL A 19 13.22 31.04 15.85
CA VAL A 19 13.89 31.09 14.55
C VAL A 19 12.80 30.91 13.50
N PRO A 20 12.62 31.83 12.53
CA PRO A 20 11.73 31.63 11.38
C PRO A 20 12.08 30.36 10.59
N THR A 21 11.11 29.72 9.92
CA THR A 21 11.38 28.50 9.13
C THR A 21 12.32 28.74 7.96
N SER A 22 12.24 29.92 7.31
CA SER A 22 13.17 30.34 6.27
C SER A 22 14.62 30.33 6.75
N ASP A 23 14.86 30.80 7.98
CA ASP A 23 16.19 30.94 8.54
C ASP A 23 16.75 29.57 8.93
N LEU A 24 15.88 28.66 9.39
CA LEU A 24 16.23 27.27 9.65
C LEU A 24 16.66 26.54 8.38
N LEU A 25 15.91 26.70 7.29
CA LEU A 25 16.25 26.09 6.00
C LEU A 25 17.59 26.61 5.46
N LEU A 26 17.84 27.92 5.58
CA LEU A 26 19.10 28.53 5.19
C LEU A 26 20.27 28.01 6.04
N ALA A 27 20.07 27.86 7.36
CA ALA A 27 21.09 27.30 8.26
C ALA A 27 21.45 25.85 7.90
N LEU A 28 20.45 25.01 7.61
CA LEU A 28 20.66 23.63 7.15
C LEU A 28 21.49 23.59 5.86
N ARG A 29 21.12 24.39 4.86
CA ARG A 29 21.85 24.47 3.59
C ARG A 29 23.27 25.00 3.77
N ALA A 30 23.48 25.99 4.64
CA ALA A 30 24.79 26.51 4.97
C ALA A 30 25.67 25.48 5.69
N ALA A 31 25.06 24.56 6.44
CA ALA A 31 25.73 23.42 7.07
C ALA A 31 25.98 22.22 6.13
N GLY A 32 25.72 22.38 4.82
CA GLY A 32 25.97 21.34 3.81
C GLY A 32 24.82 20.35 3.60
N VAL A 33 23.65 20.59 4.22
CA VAL A 33 22.47 19.74 4.06
C VAL A 33 21.69 20.17 2.81
N ALA A 34 21.94 19.52 1.68
CA ALA A 34 21.39 19.92 0.39
C ALA A 34 19.89 19.60 0.23
N ASP A 35 19.45 18.43 0.71
CA ASP A 35 18.07 17.93 0.57
C ASP A 35 17.25 18.28 1.82
N ALA A 36 16.96 19.57 1.96
CA ALA A 36 16.09 20.15 2.98
C ALA A 36 14.95 20.95 2.32
N ASP A 37 13.72 20.71 2.77
CA ASP A 37 12.50 21.23 2.12
C ASP A 37 11.42 21.60 3.17
N ASP A 38 10.93 22.84 3.09
CA ASP A 38 9.90 23.43 3.95
C ASP A 38 8.61 23.77 3.18
N SER A 39 8.48 23.31 1.92
CA SER A 39 7.31 23.52 1.09
C SER A 39 6.05 22.91 1.71
N ASP A 40 4.90 23.51 1.41
CA ASP A 40 3.59 23.00 1.84
C ASP A 40 3.39 21.53 1.44
N LEU A 41 3.83 21.16 0.23
CA LEU A 41 3.83 19.77 -0.24
C LEU A 41 4.58 18.86 0.73
N THR A 42 5.87 19.12 0.97
CA THR A 42 6.69 18.27 1.83
C THR A 42 6.15 18.24 3.27
N ARG A 43 5.64 19.36 3.78
CA ARG A 43 5.06 19.41 5.13
C ARG A 43 3.79 18.54 5.22
N SER A 44 2.91 18.59 4.23
CA SER A 44 1.73 17.71 4.16
C SER A 44 2.09 16.23 4.12
N LEU A 45 3.11 15.86 3.31
CA LEU A 45 3.54 14.47 3.13
C LEU A 45 4.02 13.83 4.44
N TYR A 46 4.75 14.60 5.26
CA TYR A 46 5.41 14.14 6.49
C TYR A 46 4.66 14.50 7.78
N ALA A 47 3.47 15.11 7.68
CA ALA A 47 2.66 15.47 8.83
C ALA A 47 2.01 14.27 9.55
N SER A 48 1.93 13.10 8.89
CA SER A 48 1.31 11.91 9.46
C SER A 48 2.20 10.67 9.25
N ASP A 49 2.09 9.73 10.19
CA ASP A 49 2.52 8.33 10.02
C ASP A 49 1.27 7.45 9.79
N ALA A 50 1.31 6.18 10.19
CA ALA A 50 0.19 5.26 10.06
C ALA A 50 -0.79 5.31 11.26
N GLY A 51 -0.57 6.21 12.22
CA GLY A 51 -1.38 6.36 13.43
C GLY A 51 -2.54 7.34 13.30
N LEU A 52 -3.11 7.71 14.45
CA LEU A 52 -4.18 8.71 14.54
C LEU A 52 -3.68 10.15 14.48
N TYR A 53 -2.37 10.40 14.34
CA TYR A 53 -1.80 11.72 14.62
C TYR A 53 -1.50 12.51 13.35
N ARG A 54 -1.64 13.84 13.46
CA ARG A 54 -1.19 14.78 12.42
C ARG A 54 -0.46 15.97 13.03
N ILE A 55 0.85 16.04 12.80
CA ILE A 55 1.73 17.11 13.28
C ILE A 55 2.61 17.58 12.12
N PRO A 56 2.26 18.69 11.45
CA PRO A 56 3.06 19.22 10.35
C PRO A 56 4.47 19.62 10.82
N PRO A 57 5.55 19.14 10.17
CA PRO A 57 6.90 19.58 10.48
C PRO A 57 7.13 21.01 10.00
N ARG A 58 8.23 21.62 10.48
CA ARG A 58 8.73 22.89 9.93
C ARG A 58 9.56 22.67 8.68
N VAL A 59 10.42 21.66 8.69
CA VAL A 59 11.30 21.29 7.57
C VAL A 59 11.53 19.77 7.61
N VAL A 60 11.66 19.17 6.44
CA VAL A 60 12.07 17.78 6.29
C VAL A 60 13.46 17.75 5.68
N VAL A 61 14.35 16.96 6.28
CA VAL A 61 15.72 16.71 5.82
C VAL A 61 15.85 15.26 5.40
N ARG A 62 16.41 15.03 4.21
CA ARG A 62 16.64 13.68 3.65
C ARG A 62 18.15 13.52 3.42
N PRO A 63 18.92 13.18 4.47
CA PRO A 63 20.38 13.19 4.41
C PRO A 63 20.90 12.17 3.41
N ARG A 64 21.92 12.53 2.63
CA ARG A 64 22.59 11.61 1.68
C ARG A 64 23.74 10.84 2.33
N HIS A 65 24.33 11.43 3.35
CA HIS A 65 25.49 10.91 4.07
C HIS A 65 25.32 11.11 5.57
N THR A 66 26.04 10.30 6.36
CA THR A 66 26.02 10.38 7.82
C THR A 66 26.43 11.77 8.34
N ASP A 67 27.36 12.45 7.65
CA ASP A 67 27.79 13.80 8.03
C ASP A 67 26.65 14.83 7.95
N GLU A 68 25.69 14.66 7.03
CA GLU A 68 24.51 15.52 6.95
C GLU A 68 23.55 15.29 8.14
N VAL A 69 23.52 14.09 8.72
CA VAL A 69 22.78 13.82 9.97
C VAL A 69 23.41 14.59 11.13
N VAL A 70 24.75 14.54 11.24
CA VAL A 70 25.51 15.27 12.27
C VAL A 70 25.30 16.78 12.13
N ALA A 71 25.42 17.31 10.91
CA ALA A 71 25.19 18.71 10.60
C ALA A 71 23.75 19.15 10.93
N THR A 72 22.75 18.32 10.62
CA THR A 72 21.35 18.61 10.94
C THR A 72 21.13 18.71 12.45
N LEU A 73 21.70 17.80 13.24
CA LEU A 73 21.59 17.87 14.69
C LEU A 73 22.33 19.10 15.25
N ALA A 74 23.49 19.46 14.69
CA ALA A 74 24.19 20.68 15.10
C ALA A 74 23.30 21.93 14.92
N VAL A 75 22.65 22.07 13.76
CA VAL A 75 21.69 23.15 13.50
C VAL A 75 20.48 23.08 14.45
N ALA A 76 19.95 21.89 14.72
CA ALA A 76 18.85 21.70 15.67
C ALA A 76 19.24 22.20 17.07
N ARG A 77 20.44 21.86 17.55
CA ARG A 77 21.00 22.30 18.84
C ARG A 77 21.18 23.81 18.91
N GLU A 78 21.77 24.41 17.88
CA GLU A 78 22.02 25.86 17.83
C GLU A 78 20.72 26.67 17.76
N SER A 79 19.72 26.17 17.05
CA SER A 79 18.43 26.83 16.88
C SER A 79 17.41 26.53 17.98
N GLY A 80 17.64 25.45 18.76
CA GLY A 80 16.68 24.94 19.74
C GLY A 80 15.42 24.34 19.08
N VAL A 81 15.49 23.96 17.81
CA VAL A 81 14.38 23.31 17.09
C VAL A 81 14.47 21.81 17.28
N PRO A 82 13.41 21.14 17.79
CA PRO A 82 13.44 19.70 18.01
C PRO A 82 13.68 18.89 16.75
N LEU A 83 14.26 17.70 16.92
CA LEU A 83 14.54 16.76 15.84
C LEU A 83 13.82 15.43 16.08
N THR A 84 13.05 14.98 15.09
CA THR A 84 12.43 13.65 15.06
C THR A 84 13.04 12.84 13.92
N MET A 85 13.66 11.71 14.26
CA MET A 85 14.14 10.75 13.26
C MET A 85 12.98 9.95 12.66
N ARG A 86 12.99 9.75 11.35
CA ARG A 86 11.96 9.01 10.62
C ARG A 86 12.59 7.99 9.66
N GLY A 87 12.03 6.78 9.67
CA GLY A 87 12.24 5.77 8.64
C GLY A 87 11.19 5.90 7.52
N ALA A 88 10.49 4.81 7.21
CA ALA A 88 9.40 4.82 6.21
C ALA A 88 8.07 5.43 6.69
N GLY A 89 8.00 5.92 7.93
CA GLY A 89 6.78 6.54 8.49
C GLY A 89 5.61 5.58 8.67
N THR A 90 5.89 4.33 9.01
CA THR A 90 4.89 3.26 9.16
C THR A 90 4.51 2.96 10.61
N SER A 91 5.00 3.76 11.56
CA SER A 91 4.57 3.67 12.95
C SER A 91 3.10 4.06 13.07
N ILE A 92 2.42 3.49 14.05
CA ILE A 92 1.02 3.82 14.38
C ILE A 92 0.91 4.58 15.71
N ALA A 93 2.04 4.85 16.36
CA ALA A 93 2.10 5.49 17.67
C ALA A 93 2.27 7.02 17.60
N GLY A 94 2.41 7.62 16.41
CA GLY A 94 2.64 9.06 16.27
C GLY A 94 4.07 9.49 16.61
N ASN A 95 5.00 8.56 16.80
CA ASN A 95 6.40 8.83 17.17
C ASN A 95 7.32 9.11 15.96
N ALA A 96 6.85 8.85 14.74
CA ALA A 96 7.60 9.09 13.51
C ALA A 96 7.32 10.46 12.87
N ILE A 97 6.66 11.36 13.62
CA ILE A 97 6.29 12.72 13.22
C ILE A 97 6.60 13.71 14.35
N GLY A 98 6.81 14.99 14.01
CA GLY A 98 7.13 16.02 14.99
C GLY A 98 7.06 17.43 14.40
N ALA A 99 6.82 18.42 15.26
CA ALA A 99 6.62 19.82 14.87
C ALA A 99 7.92 20.58 14.49
N GLY A 100 9.08 19.93 14.59
CA GLY A 100 10.40 20.53 14.33
C GLY A 100 10.99 20.10 12.98
N ILE A 101 12.23 19.61 13.04
CA ILE A 101 12.93 18.98 11.91
C ILE A 101 12.55 17.50 11.89
N VAL A 102 12.04 17.01 10.75
CA VAL A 102 11.92 15.57 10.51
C VAL A 102 13.10 15.11 9.66
N LEU A 103 13.87 14.16 10.19
CA LEU A 103 15.05 13.59 9.54
C LEU A 103 14.70 12.22 8.93
N ASP A 104 14.45 12.17 7.61
CA ASP A 104 14.08 10.97 6.88
C ASP A 104 15.30 10.23 6.31
N THR A 105 15.67 9.12 6.94
CA THR A 105 16.82 8.31 6.54
C THR A 105 16.52 7.30 5.42
N ASN A 106 15.26 7.10 5.05
CA ASN A 106 14.86 6.05 4.11
C ASN A 106 15.24 6.37 2.66
N ARG A 107 15.30 7.65 2.26
CA ARG A 107 15.52 8.03 0.85
C ARG A 107 16.91 7.67 0.35
N HIS A 108 17.96 8.00 1.11
CA HIS A 108 19.35 7.85 0.65
C HIS A 108 20.25 7.02 1.58
N LEU A 109 19.91 6.85 2.86
CA LEU A 109 20.70 6.08 3.84
C LEU A 109 20.11 4.68 4.05
N ASN A 110 19.93 3.92 2.98
CA ASN A 110 19.14 2.69 2.95
C ASN A 110 19.88 1.43 2.48
N ARG A 111 21.21 1.40 2.61
CA ARG A 111 22.05 0.29 2.10
C ARG A 111 22.42 -0.73 3.18
N VAL A 112 22.45 -1.99 2.75
CA VAL A 112 23.24 -3.05 3.40
C VAL A 112 24.70 -2.81 3.05
N LEU A 113 25.54 -2.57 4.05
CA LEU A 113 26.95 -2.24 3.90
C LEU A 113 27.84 -3.50 3.83
N GLY A 114 27.40 -4.60 4.46
CA GLY A 114 28.06 -5.90 4.36
C GLY A 114 27.32 -6.98 5.14
N ILE A 115 27.52 -8.25 4.77
CA ILE A 115 27.05 -9.41 5.51
C ILE A 115 28.24 -10.33 5.78
N ASP A 116 28.51 -10.57 7.06
CA ASP A 116 29.43 -11.62 7.51
C ASP A 116 28.63 -12.90 7.72
N ARG A 117 28.81 -13.85 6.80
CA ARG A 117 28.10 -15.13 6.83
C ARG A 117 28.55 -16.03 7.98
N GLU A 118 29.83 -15.99 8.33
CA GLU A 118 30.39 -16.86 9.38
C GLU A 118 29.97 -16.36 10.76
N ALA A 119 30.05 -15.05 10.99
CA ALA A 119 29.55 -14.43 12.21
C ALA A 119 28.02 -14.38 12.29
N GLY A 120 27.33 -14.46 11.14
CA GLY A 120 25.88 -14.29 11.06
C GLY A 120 25.47 -12.86 11.44
N VAL A 121 26.17 -11.84 10.91
CA VAL A 121 25.92 -10.43 11.22
C VAL A 121 25.88 -9.60 9.95
N ALA A 122 24.94 -8.66 9.87
CA ALA A 122 24.89 -7.65 8.80
C ALA A 122 25.17 -6.25 9.34
N HIS A 123 25.95 -5.47 8.59
CA HIS A 123 26.14 -4.04 8.80
C HIS A 123 25.20 -3.27 7.88
N VAL A 124 24.35 -2.41 8.43
CA VAL A 124 23.28 -1.72 7.69
C VAL A 124 23.17 -0.25 8.06
N GLN A 125 22.76 0.57 7.10
CA GLN A 125 22.33 1.95 7.35
C GLN A 125 20.92 1.98 7.96
N PRO A 126 20.56 3.03 8.73
CA PRO A 126 19.29 3.09 9.46
C PRO A 126 18.05 3.04 8.55
N GLY A 127 18.12 3.62 7.35
CA GLY A 127 17.04 3.62 6.38
C GLY A 127 16.90 2.30 5.61
N THR A 128 17.72 1.28 5.89
CA THR A 128 17.68 0.01 5.14
C THR A 128 16.33 -0.66 5.37
N VAL A 129 15.57 -0.90 4.30
CA VAL A 129 14.30 -1.63 4.38
C VAL A 129 14.57 -3.09 4.73
N HIS A 130 13.80 -3.67 5.65
CA HIS A 130 13.94 -5.08 6.06
C HIS A 130 14.01 -6.04 4.86
N ALA A 131 13.07 -5.95 3.92
CA ALA A 131 13.05 -6.80 2.72
C ALA A 131 14.33 -6.68 1.85
N THR A 132 15.01 -5.53 1.88
CA THR A 132 16.29 -5.34 1.17
C THR A 132 17.41 -6.16 1.81
N LEU A 133 17.46 -6.19 3.15
CA LEU A 133 18.40 -7.06 3.87
C LEU A 133 18.09 -8.54 3.62
N GLN A 134 16.81 -8.93 3.69
CA GLN A 134 16.40 -10.32 3.43
C GLN A 134 16.79 -10.79 2.03
N LYS A 135 16.60 -9.97 1.00
CA LYS A 135 16.96 -10.32 -0.38
C LYS A 135 18.45 -10.67 -0.53
N GLN A 136 19.32 -10.12 0.33
CA GLN A 136 20.75 -10.43 0.35
C GLN A 136 21.11 -11.57 1.31
N ALA A 137 20.42 -11.69 2.45
CA ALA A 137 20.69 -12.71 3.47
C ALA A 137 20.19 -14.11 3.09
N VAL A 138 18.97 -14.21 2.51
CA VAL A 138 18.30 -15.50 2.21
C VAL A 138 19.15 -16.41 1.30
N PRO A 139 19.77 -15.93 0.20
CA PRO A 139 20.65 -16.76 -0.62
C PRO A 139 21.87 -17.35 0.12
N LEU A 140 22.22 -16.80 1.28
CA LEU A 140 23.32 -17.28 2.13
C LEU A 140 22.88 -18.32 3.17
N GLY A 141 21.58 -18.66 3.21
CA GLY A 141 20.98 -19.51 4.23
C GLY A 141 20.75 -18.79 5.56
N LEU A 142 20.64 -17.46 5.52
CA LEU A 142 20.47 -16.60 6.70
C LEU A 142 19.24 -15.71 6.54
N ARG A 143 18.68 -15.25 7.67
CA ARG A 143 17.62 -14.24 7.69
C ARG A 143 17.81 -13.27 8.84
N PHE A 144 17.30 -12.06 8.70
CA PHE A 144 17.00 -11.23 9.85
C PHE A 144 15.70 -11.75 10.49
N GLY A 145 15.73 -11.96 11.81
CA GLY A 145 14.71 -12.66 12.56
C GLY A 145 13.31 -12.00 12.52
N PRO A 146 13.15 -10.82 13.13
CA PRO A 146 11.86 -10.16 13.29
C PRO A 146 11.31 -9.70 11.94
N ASP A 147 10.09 -10.11 11.62
CA ASP A 147 9.41 -9.83 10.36
C ASP A 147 8.06 -9.13 10.60
N PRO A 148 8.07 -7.81 10.91
CA PRO A 148 6.82 -7.07 11.04
C PRO A 148 5.89 -7.33 9.83
N SER A 149 4.58 -7.18 9.99
CA SER A 149 3.61 -7.09 8.85
C SER A 149 4.00 -6.02 7.80
N THR A 150 4.96 -5.21 8.22
CA THR A 150 5.48 -4.00 7.68
C THR A 150 6.86 -4.18 7.00
N HIS A 151 7.41 -5.41 6.99
CA HIS A 151 8.76 -5.77 6.52
C HIS A 151 9.06 -5.42 5.05
N THR A 152 8.02 -5.40 4.23
CA THR A 152 7.81 -4.60 3.02
C THR A 152 8.68 -3.35 2.79
N ARG A 153 8.70 -2.53 3.84
CA ARG A 153 8.98 -1.09 3.78
C ARG A 153 9.45 -0.50 5.10
N CYS A 154 9.25 -1.14 6.25
CA CYS A 154 9.88 -0.66 7.49
C CYS A 154 11.39 -0.72 7.35
N THR A 155 12.03 0.28 7.94
CA THR A 155 13.47 0.44 7.95
C THR A 155 14.05 -0.12 9.25
N ILE A 156 15.25 -0.71 9.21
CA ILE A 156 15.90 -1.28 10.41
C ILE A 156 16.05 -0.26 11.54
N GLY A 157 16.38 1.01 11.25
CA GLY A 157 16.45 2.06 12.28
C GLY A 157 15.11 2.34 12.95
N GLY A 158 14.01 2.27 12.19
CA GLY A 158 12.65 2.37 12.74
C GLY A 158 12.26 1.14 13.56
N MET A 159 12.69 -0.05 13.14
CA MET A 159 12.50 -1.28 13.92
C MET A 159 13.25 -1.21 15.25
N ILE A 160 14.48 -0.69 15.26
CA ILE A 160 15.24 -0.44 16.49
C ILE A 160 14.50 0.58 17.37
N GLY A 161 14.08 1.70 16.78
CA GLY A 161 13.36 2.76 17.50
C GLY A 161 12.11 2.27 18.24
N ASN A 162 11.34 1.36 17.63
CA ASN A 162 10.12 0.82 18.24
C ASN A 162 10.32 -0.51 18.99
N ASN A 163 11.54 -1.06 19.02
CA ASN A 163 11.79 -2.45 19.38
C ASN A 163 10.80 -3.41 18.67
N ALA A 164 10.65 -3.20 17.37
CA ALA A 164 9.64 -3.87 16.57
C ALA A 164 9.80 -5.39 16.60
N CYS A 165 8.70 -6.07 16.40
CA CYS A 165 8.63 -7.51 16.36
C CYS A 165 7.99 -7.95 15.04
N GLY A 166 7.40 -9.14 15.00
CA GLY A 166 6.77 -9.70 13.82
C GLY A 166 6.14 -11.04 14.15
N SER A 167 5.52 -11.66 13.16
CA SER A 167 4.87 -12.95 13.38
C SER A 167 5.85 -14.04 13.81
N ARG A 168 7.10 -13.96 13.37
CA ARG A 168 8.16 -14.91 13.73
C ARG A 168 9.08 -14.43 14.85
N ALA A 169 8.71 -13.37 15.57
CA ALA A 169 9.46 -12.95 16.75
C ALA A 169 9.43 -14.00 17.86
N LEU A 170 8.40 -14.85 17.90
CA LEU A 170 8.31 -15.99 18.83
C LEU A 170 9.50 -16.94 18.67
N GLY A 171 9.88 -17.29 17.43
CA GLY A 171 11.03 -18.16 17.15
C GLY A 171 12.38 -17.44 17.02
N TYR A 172 12.38 -16.19 16.52
CA TYR A 172 13.62 -15.48 16.15
C TYR A 172 13.96 -14.26 17.00
N GLY A 173 13.14 -13.97 18.01
CA GLY A 173 13.30 -12.83 18.91
C GLY A 173 12.85 -11.50 18.30
N ARG A 174 12.82 -10.47 19.15
CA ARG A 174 12.44 -9.10 18.79
C ARG A 174 13.62 -8.37 18.16
N THR A 175 13.42 -7.13 17.73
CA THR A 175 14.53 -6.33 17.18
C THR A 175 15.68 -6.20 18.18
N VAL A 176 15.41 -5.90 19.46
CA VAL A 176 16.45 -5.77 20.49
C VAL A 176 17.30 -7.05 20.66
N ASP A 177 16.70 -8.22 20.47
CA ASP A 177 17.36 -9.52 20.60
C ASP A 177 18.27 -9.83 19.40
N ASN A 178 18.17 -9.03 18.33
CA ASN A 178 18.95 -9.13 17.11
C ASN A 178 19.88 -7.92 16.89
N VAL A 179 20.03 -7.02 17.87
CA VAL A 179 21.04 -5.95 17.84
C VAL A 179 22.35 -6.45 18.45
N GLU A 180 23.44 -6.31 17.69
CA GLU A 180 24.81 -6.61 18.14
C GLU A 180 25.66 -5.36 18.41
N GLY A 181 25.34 -4.25 17.74
CA GLY A 181 25.95 -2.97 18.03
C GLY A 181 25.31 -1.83 17.23
N LEU A 182 25.43 -0.61 17.75
CA LEU A 182 24.92 0.61 17.15
C LEU A 182 25.99 1.70 17.16
N THR A 183 26.06 2.49 16.09
CA THR A 183 26.68 3.81 16.14
C THR A 183 25.57 4.85 16.28
N VAL A 184 25.60 5.65 17.34
CA VAL A 184 24.56 6.63 17.64
C VAL A 184 25.12 8.02 17.87
N LEU A 185 24.38 9.02 17.41
CA LEU A 185 24.63 10.44 17.66
C LEU A 185 23.73 10.89 18.82
N LEU A 186 24.33 11.31 19.93
CA LEU A 186 23.63 11.80 21.11
C LEU A 186 23.25 13.27 20.97
N ALA A 187 22.32 13.76 21.82
CA ALA A 187 21.78 15.12 21.75
C ALA A 187 22.85 16.22 21.97
N ASP A 188 23.97 15.90 22.62
CA ASP A 188 25.11 16.81 22.80
C ASP A 188 26.02 16.90 21.56
N GLY A 189 25.76 16.08 20.53
CA GLY A 189 26.54 15.99 19.29
C GLY A 189 27.67 14.96 19.34
N SER A 190 27.86 14.24 20.45
CA SER A 190 28.84 13.17 20.54
C SER A 190 28.38 11.91 19.80
N VAL A 191 29.33 11.19 19.20
CA VAL A 191 29.09 9.90 18.54
C VAL A 191 29.58 8.78 19.44
N VAL A 192 28.69 7.84 19.75
CA VAL A 192 28.97 6.67 20.59
C VAL A 192 28.83 5.40 19.75
N ARG A 193 29.82 4.52 19.86
CA ARG A 193 29.74 3.15 19.36
C ARG A 193 29.41 2.24 20.53
N ALA A 194 28.18 1.73 20.53
CA ALA A 194 27.64 0.86 21.55
C ALA A 194 27.64 -0.59 21.08
N GLY A 195 28.06 -1.53 21.92
CA GLY A 195 28.00 -2.96 21.64
C GLY A 195 28.51 -3.79 22.81
N ALA A 196 28.71 -5.09 22.60
CA ALA A 196 29.23 -5.97 23.65
C ALA A 196 30.61 -5.55 24.22
N ALA A 197 31.42 -4.85 23.42
CA ALA A 197 32.74 -4.37 23.81
C ALA A 197 32.73 -3.07 24.64
N GLY A 198 31.56 -2.48 24.90
CA GLY A 198 31.40 -1.26 25.69
C GLY A 198 30.62 -0.15 24.97
N GLY A 199 30.83 1.09 25.40
CA GLY A 199 30.12 2.27 24.88
C GLY A 199 28.97 2.76 25.73
N THR A 200 28.74 2.15 26.91
CA THR A 200 27.72 2.59 27.87
C THR A 200 28.20 3.83 28.62
N PRO A 201 27.44 4.95 28.57
CA PRO A 201 27.77 6.15 29.35
C PRO A 201 27.87 5.85 30.85
N ALA A 202 28.95 6.35 31.49
CA ALA A 202 29.17 6.14 32.93
C ALA A 202 28.01 6.66 33.78
N ALA A 203 27.46 7.83 33.43
CA ALA A 203 26.31 8.41 34.13
C ALA A 203 25.05 7.51 34.11
N LEU A 204 24.82 6.74 33.03
CA LEU A 204 23.73 5.76 32.99
C LEU A 204 24.05 4.52 33.84
N THR A 205 25.32 4.12 33.87
CA THR A 205 25.78 3.02 34.73
C THR A 205 25.56 3.36 36.20
N ASP A 206 26.01 4.54 36.64
CA ASP A 206 25.84 5.02 38.01
C ASP A 206 24.35 5.14 38.39
N LEU A 207 23.54 5.65 37.45
CA LEU A 207 22.09 5.80 37.62
C LEU A 207 21.41 4.44 37.86
N VAL A 208 21.74 3.42 37.06
CA VAL A 208 21.17 2.07 37.18
C VAL A 208 21.68 1.37 38.45
N ASP A 209 22.95 1.54 38.80
CA ASP A 209 23.54 0.92 39.98
C ASP A 209 22.90 1.42 41.28
N ALA A 210 22.49 2.68 41.31
CA ALA A 210 21.75 3.25 42.42
C ALA A 210 20.33 2.66 42.59
N GLN A 211 19.76 2.01 41.55
CA GLN A 211 18.36 1.55 41.53
C GLN A 211 18.17 0.12 41.00
N LEU A 212 19.16 -0.76 41.18
CA LEU A 212 19.11 -2.14 40.68
C LEU A 212 17.86 -2.92 41.10
N GLY A 213 17.33 -2.68 42.29
CA GLY A 213 16.10 -3.30 42.77
C GLY A 213 14.92 -3.01 41.85
N THR A 214 14.64 -1.72 41.63
CA THR A 214 13.58 -1.25 40.73
C THR A 214 13.75 -1.79 39.31
N VAL A 215 14.97 -1.74 38.76
CA VAL A 215 15.23 -2.22 37.40
C VAL A 215 14.91 -3.71 37.26
N ARG A 216 15.34 -4.54 38.23
CA ARG A 216 15.12 -6.00 38.20
C ARG A 216 13.67 -6.41 38.38
N THR A 217 12.87 -5.62 39.09
CA THR A 217 11.49 -6.00 39.43
C THR A 217 10.44 -5.41 38.52
N GLU A 218 10.74 -4.30 37.83
CA GLU A 218 9.73 -3.59 37.04
C GLU A 218 9.94 -3.67 35.53
N PHE A 219 11.17 -3.87 35.04
CA PHE A 219 11.48 -3.83 33.61
C PHE A 219 11.77 -5.24 33.06
N GLY A 220 11.32 -5.51 31.84
CA GLY A 220 11.56 -6.79 31.15
C GLY A 220 11.01 -8.03 31.87
N ARG A 221 9.83 -7.91 32.51
CA ARG A 221 9.20 -9.01 33.28
C ARG A 221 8.65 -10.13 32.40
N PHE A 222 8.33 -9.84 31.14
CA PHE A 222 7.92 -10.82 30.13
C PHE A 222 8.32 -10.35 28.73
N GLY A 223 8.27 -11.26 27.75
CA GLY A 223 8.84 -11.05 26.40
C GLY A 223 8.29 -9.83 25.65
N ARG A 224 7.00 -9.49 25.80
CA ARG A 224 6.37 -8.32 25.16
C ARG A 224 6.17 -7.13 26.08
N GLN A 225 6.96 -7.01 27.15
CA GLN A 225 7.04 -5.76 27.90
C GLN A 225 7.90 -4.73 27.14
N VAL A 226 7.31 -4.05 26.17
CA VAL A 226 8.03 -3.11 25.29
C VAL A 226 7.81 -1.64 25.67
N SER A 227 6.73 -1.31 26.40
CA SER A 227 6.45 0.06 26.82
C SER A 227 7.52 0.65 27.74
N GLY A 228 7.90 1.91 27.50
CA GLY A 228 8.95 2.61 28.25
C GLY A 228 10.36 2.30 27.77
N TYR A 229 11.37 2.81 28.48
CA TYR A 229 12.76 2.45 28.21
C TYR A 229 13.09 1.06 28.75
N SER A 230 13.80 0.25 27.96
CA SER A 230 14.23 -1.10 28.33
C SER A 230 15.44 -1.09 29.27
N MET A 231 15.25 -0.51 30.46
CA MET A 231 16.27 -0.32 31.50
C MET A 231 16.98 -1.62 31.90
N GLU A 232 16.31 -2.77 31.77
CA GLU A 232 16.85 -4.07 32.12
C GLU A 232 18.12 -4.44 31.32
N HIS A 233 18.30 -3.90 30.11
CA HIS A 233 19.50 -4.15 29.31
C HIS A 233 20.76 -3.47 29.89
N LEU A 234 20.60 -2.49 30.78
CA LEU A 234 21.72 -1.82 31.46
C LEU A 234 22.15 -2.53 32.76
N LEU A 235 21.48 -3.62 33.14
CA LEU A 235 21.86 -4.40 34.32
C LEU A 235 23.28 -5.01 34.17
N PRO A 236 24.05 -5.09 35.27
CA PRO A 236 25.37 -5.72 35.26
C PRO A 236 25.35 -7.17 34.73
N GLU A 237 24.38 -7.97 35.18
CA GLU A 237 24.19 -9.36 34.75
C GLU A 237 23.80 -9.51 33.27
N ARG A 238 23.36 -8.43 32.62
CA ARG A 238 23.08 -8.39 31.17
C ARG A 238 24.20 -7.73 30.37
N GLY A 239 25.35 -7.48 30.99
CA GLY A 239 26.54 -6.92 30.34
C GLY A 239 26.44 -5.43 30.03
N ARG A 240 25.50 -4.70 30.65
CA ARG A 240 25.28 -3.25 30.46
C ARG A 240 25.17 -2.85 28.98
N ARG A 241 24.35 -3.54 28.20
CA ARG A 241 24.23 -3.40 26.74
C ARG A 241 23.50 -2.11 26.34
N PHE A 242 24.25 -1.03 26.16
CA PHE A 242 23.70 0.27 25.76
C PHE A 242 23.06 0.24 24.36
N ASP A 243 23.61 -0.55 23.45
CA ASP A 243 23.05 -0.81 22.12
C ASP A 243 21.64 -1.41 22.20
N ARG A 244 21.41 -2.33 23.14
CA ARG A 244 20.10 -2.95 23.36
C ARG A 244 19.15 -2.04 24.14
N PHE A 245 19.65 -1.28 25.11
CA PHE A 245 18.88 -0.26 25.82
C PHE A 245 18.28 0.80 24.88
N LEU A 246 18.98 1.12 23.79
CA LEU A 246 18.53 2.10 22.81
C LEU A 246 17.37 1.60 21.93
N ALA A 247 17.12 0.29 21.88
CA ALA A 247 15.95 -0.24 21.20
C ALA A 247 14.68 0.08 21.99
N GLY A 248 13.62 0.55 21.31
CA GLY A 248 12.38 0.99 21.97
C GLY A 248 12.42 2.42 22.52
N THR A 249 13.53 3.15 22.34
CA THR A 249 13.62 4.55 22.81
C THR A 249 12.97 5.56 21.86
N GLU A 250 12.45 5.12 20.72
CA GLU A 250 11.68 5.94 19.79
C GLU A 250 12.39 7.24 19.34
N GLY A 251 13.73 7.19 19.29
CA GLY A 251 14.57 8.32 18.90
C GLY A 251 14.62 9.45 19.94
N THR A 252 14.18 9.23 21.19
CA THR A 252 14.23 10.24 22.25
C THR A 252 15.61 10.34 22.90
N LEU A 253 16.47 9.32 22.76
CA LEU A 253 17.76 9.25 23.45
C LEU A 253 18.98 9.35 22.52
N GLY A 254 18.78 9.23 21.21
CA GLY A 254 19.84 9.33 20.22
C GLY A 254 19.34 9.08 18.79
N VAL A 255 20.17 9.44 17.82
CA VAL A 255 19.93 9.22 16.39
C VAL A 255 20.85 8.11 15.89
N VAL A 256 20.27 7.03 15.36
CA VAL A 256 21.04 5.88 14.84
C VAL A 256 21.72 6.28 13.53
N LEU A 257 23.04 6.08 13.44
CA LEU A 257 23.85 6.36 12.25
C LEU A 257 24.12 5.10 11.42
N ASP A 258 24.32 3.95 12.09
CA ASP A 258 24.41 2.62 11.50
C ASP A 258 24.19 1.53 12.56
N ALA A 259 23.89 0.30 12.12
CA ALA A 259 23.60 -0.83 12.99
C ALA A 259 24.28 -2.11 12.52
N HIS A 260 24.74 -2.92 13.48
CA HIS A 260 25.14 -4.31 13.28
C HIS A 260 24.03 -5.20 13.85
N VAL A 261 23.43 -6.00 12.97
CA VAL A 261 22.29 -6.86 13.32
C VAL A 261 22.62 -8.33 13.12
N ARG A 262 22.20 -9.16 14.07
CA ARG A 262 22.32 -10.61 14.02
C ARG A 262 21.38 -11.17 12.96
N LEU A 263 21.89 -12.13 12.20
CA LEU A 263 21.14 -12.97 11.28
C LEU A 263 21.07 -14.39 11.85
N VAL A 264 19.92 -15.04 11.70
CA VAL A 264 19.68 -16.41 12.14
C VAL A 264 19.63 -17.36 10.95
N ARG A 265 19.89 -18.65 11.19
CA ARG A 265 19.65 -19.71 10.20
C ARG A 265 18.15 -20.00 10.18
N ASP A 266 17.56 -20.01 8.98
CA ASP A 266 16.16 -20.40 8.78
C ASP A 266 16.13 -21.83 8.24
N ALA A 267 15.23 -22.66 8.75
CA ALA A 267 15.08 -24.02 8.22
C ALA A 267 14.41 -23.97 6.83
N PRO A 268 14.72 -24.91 5.93
CA PRO A 268 14.23 -24.87 4.54
C PRO A 268 12.74 -25.20 4.41
N HIS A 269 12.16 -25.93 5.37
CA HIS A 269 10.77 -26.35 5.33
C HIS A 269 9.96 -25.77 6.48
N ARG A 270 8.67 -25.54 6.21
CA ARG A 270 7.70 -25.01 7.16
C ARG A 270 6.34 -25.66 6.93
N ALA A 271 5.59 -25.83 8.02
CA ALA A 271 4.20 -26.24 7.97
C ALA A 271 3.37 -25.36 8.90
N LEU A 272 2.14 -25.10 8.50
CA LEU A 272 1.17 -24.31 9.25
C LEU A 272 0.05 -25.22 9.76
N ALA A 273 -0.15 -25.24 11.08
CA ALA A 273 -1.35 -25.75 11.70
C ALA A 273 -2.37 -24.62 11.83
N VAL A 274 -3.44 -24.68 11.06
CA VAL A 274 -4.59 -23.78 11.13
C VAL A 274 -5.63 -24.42 12.06
N LEU A 275 -5.80 -23.84 13.24
CA LEU A 275 -6.66 -24.36 14.31
C LEU A 275 -7.91 -23.48 14.43
N ALA A 276 -9.11 -24.06 14.48
CA ALA A 276 -10.36 -23.32 14.60
C ALA A 276 -10.97 -23.41 16.01
N TYR A 277 -11.41 -22.28 16.52
CA TYR A 277 -12.07 -22.09 17.81
C TYR A 277 -13.40 -21.37 17.63
N THR A 278 -14.22 -21.35 18.68
CA THR A 278 -15.51 -20.65 18.63
C THR A 278 -15.32 -19.15 18.48
N ASP A 279 -14.36 -18.59 19.22
CA ASP A 279 -14.02 -17.17 19.22
C ASP A 279 -12.53 -16.94 19.51
N MET A 280 -12.12 -15.66 19.54
CA MET A 280 -10.74 -15.26 19.77
C MET A 280 -10.29 -15.47 21.23
N ALA A 281 -11.19 -15.43 22.21
CA ALA A 281 -10.83 -15.66 23.60
C ALA A 281 -10.52 -17.13 23.88
N GLU A 282 -11.30 -18.05 23.32
CA GLU A 282 -11.05 -19.50 23.39
C GLU A 282 -9.75 -19.88 22.66
N ALA A 283 -9.49 -19.26 21.49
CA ALA A 283 -8.21 -19.39 20.81
C ALA A 283 -7.04 -18.96 21.71
N ALA A 284 -7.17 -17.82 22.40
CA ALA A 284 -6.14 -17.35 23.33
C ALA A 284 -5.94 -18.26 24.56
N ASP A 285 -6.98 -18.92 25.07
CA ASP A 285 -6.87 -19.87 26.18
C ASP A 285 -6.02 -21.10 25.82
N ALA A 286 -5.99 -21.49 24.53
CA ALA A 286 -5.21 -22.64 24.07
C ALA A 286 -3.70 -22.36 23.97
N VAL A 287 -3.31 -21.08 23.83
CA VAL A 287 -1.92 -20.68 23.56
C VAL A 287 -0.89 -21.29 24.51
N PRO A 288 -1.06 -21.28 25.84
CA PRO A 288 -0.04 -21.80 26.76
C PRO A 288 0.35 -23.26 26.48
N ALA A 289 -0.62 -24.11 26.12
CA ALA A 289 -0.35 -25.51 25.78
C ALA A 289 0.34 -25.66 24.43
N LEU A 290 0.04 -24.77 23.46
CA LEU A 290 0.69 -24.79 22.15
C LEU A 290 2.14 -24.32 22.21
N LEU A 291 2.46 -23.40 23.13
CA LEU A 291 3.83 -22.93 23.37
C LEU A 291 4.75 -23.99 24.00
N GLU A 292 4.24 -25.15 24.39
CA GLU A 292 5.07 -26.32 24.75
C GLU A 292 5.74 -26.97 23.51
N HIS A 293 5.32 -26.57 22.30
CA HIS A 293 5.96 -26.95 21.04
C HIS A 293 6.93 -25.86 20.57
N ASP A 294 7.91 -26.24 19.74
CA ASP A 294 8.88 -25.32 19.13
C ASP A 294 8.27 -24.50 17.97
N LEU A 295 7.29 -23.64 18.30
CA LEU A 295 6.61 -22.77 17.35
C LEU A 295 7.50 -21.59 16.97
N VAL A 296 7.57 -21.28 15.67
CA VAL A 296 8.18 -20.01 15.23
C VAL A 296 7.18 -18.88 15.15
N ALA A 297 5.88 -19.19 15.01
CA ALA A 297 4.78 -18.22 15.02
C ALA A 297 3.51 -18.85 15.61
N CYS A 298 2.68 -18.04 16.26
CA CYS A 298 1.35 -18.43 16.74
C CYS A 298 0.43 -17.19 16.73
N GLU A 299 -0.34 -17.05 15.65
CA GLU A 299 -1.12 -15.83 15.37
C GLU A 299 -2.61 -16.04 15.51
N GLY A 300 -3.30 -15.12 16.19
CA GLY A 300 -4.75 -15.08 16.27
C GLY A 300 -5.37 -14.28 15.13
N LEU A 301 -6.44 -14.82 14.54
CA LEU A 301 -7.20 -14.19 13.46
C LEU A 301 -8.71 -14.32 13.69
N GLY A 302 -9.45 -13.22 13.60
CA GLY A 302 -10.92 -13.21 13.75
C GLY A 302 -11.68 -13.30 12.42
N GLU A 303 -12.93 -13.77 12.48
CA GLU A 303 -13.80 -14.00 11.30
C GLU A 303 -14.01 -12.78 10.42
N ARG A 304 -14.10 -11.58 11.02
CA ARG A 304 -14.33 -10.32 10.32
C ARG A 304 -13.18 -9.96 9.36
N ILE A 305 -11.96 -10.43 9.61
CA ILE A 305 -10.82 -10.20 8.70
C ILE A 305 -10.87 -11.20 7.55
N VAL A 306 -11.09 -12.48 7.85
CA VAL A 306 -11.19 -13.56 6.87
C VAL A 306 -12.29 -13.27 5.85
N ALA A 307 -13.47 -12.86 6.32
CA ALA A 307 -14.63 -12.55 5.48
C ALA A 307 -14.40 -11.41 4.46
N MET A 308 -13.38 -10.57 4.66
CA MET A 308 -13.03 -9.49 3.72
C MET A 308 -12.18 -9.96 2.53
N VAL A 309 -11.60 -11.15 2.62
CA VAL A 309 -10.74 -11.72 1.57
C VAL A 309 -11.56 -12.68 0.73
N THR A 310 -11.58 -12.47 -0.58
CA THR A 310 -12.26 -13.41 -1.51
C THR A 310 -11.23 -14.37 -2.09
N GLY A 311 -11.62 -15.64 -2.28
CA GLY A 311 -10.74 -16.67 -2.85
C GLY A 311 -9.55 -17.02 -1.96
N HIS A 312 -9.63 -16.80 -0.65
CA HIS A 312 -8.65 -17.33 0.29
C HIS A 312 -8.75 -18.86 0.35
N PRO A 313 -7.66 -19.56 0.75
CA PRO A 313 -7.73 -20.99 1.03
C PRO A 313 -8.78 -21.35 2.07
N GLU A 314 -9.42 -22.52 1.95
CA GLU A 314 -10.47 -22.96 2.89
C GLU A 314 -9.92 -23.09 4.31
N LEU A 315 -10.64 -22.51 5.28
CA LEU A 315 -10.34 -22.58 6.71
C LEU A 315 -11.30 -23.56 7.40
N PRO A 316 -10.86 -24.28 8.44
CA PRO A 316 -11.76 -25.08 9.28
C PRO A 316 -12.86 -24.19 9.90
N VAL A 317 -14.05 -24.75 10.10
CA VAL A 317 -15.22 -24.03 10.62
C VAL A 317 -14.95 -23.53 12.05
N GLY A 318 -15.08 -22.21 12.26
CA GLY A 318 -14.88 -21.52 13.54
C GLY A 318 -15.18 -20.02 13.43
N GLY A 319 -15.04 -19.29 14.54
CA GLY A 319 -15.15 -17.82 14.62
C GLY A 319 -13.83 -17.13 15.02
N GLY A 320 -12.86 -17.89 15.51
CA GLY A 320 -11.48 -17.47 15.72
C GLY A 320 -10.50 -18.56 15.31
N TRP A 321 -9.35 -18.18 14.75
CA TRP A 321 -8.32 -19.12 14.31
C TRP A 321 -6.96 -18.83 14.94
N LEU A 322 -6.20 -19.90 15.18
CA LEU A 322 -4.76 -19.81 15.41
C LEU A 322 -4.00 -20.35 14.20
N PHE A 323 -3.03 -19.57 13.74
CA PHE A 323 -2.05 -19.95 12.73
C PHE A 323 -0.74 -20.26 13.46
N ALA A 324 -0.48 -21.54 13.71
CA ALA A 324 0.71 -22.02 14.40
C ALA A 324 1.72 -22.59 13.40
N GLU A 325 2.88 -21.96 13.27
CA GLU A 325 3.90 -22.35 12.28
C GLU A 325 5.09 -23.04 12.97
N VAL A 326 5.53 -24.13 12.35
CA VAL A 326 6.73 -24.89 12.73
C VAL A 326 7.70 -24.94 11.54
N VAL A 327 8.99 -25.11 11.83
CA VAL A 327 10.06 -25.19 10.83
C VAL A 327 10.92 -26.43 11.05
N GLY A 328 11.60 -26.91 10.01
CA GLY A 328 12.41 -28.13 10.07
C GLY A 328 13.19 -28.42 8.79
N GLU A 329 13.96 -29.50 8.81
CA GLU A 329 14.89 -29.87 7.74
C GLU A 329 14.22 -30.71 6.64
N THR A 330 13.05 -31.28 6.91
CA THR A 330 12.27 -32.03 5.91
C THR A 330 10.78 -31.73 5.98
N VAL A 331 10.06 -31.93 4.87
CA VAL A 331 8.59 -31.77 4.82
C VAL A 331 7.88 -32.71 5.80
N ALA A 332 8.30 -33.98 5.88
CA ALA A 332 7.67 -34.96 6.76
C ALA A 332 7.82 -34.59 8.25
N GLU A 333 8.97 -34.03 8.63
CA GLU A 333 9.23 -33.55 9.99
C GLU A 333 8.28 -32.40 10.37
N VAL A 334 8.18 -31.38 9.52
CA VAL A 334 7.31 -30.22 9.82
C VAL A 334 5.83 -30.59 9.79
N GLU A 335 5.40 -31.50 8.92
CA GLU A 335 4.03 -32.01 8.92
C GLU A 335 3.72 -32.80 10.20
N ALA A 336 4.65 -33.64 10.65
CA ALA A 336 4.49 -34.39 11.91
C ALA A 336 4.43 -33.47 13.13
N ALA A 337 5.26 -32.41 13.16
CA ALA A 337 5.26 -31.39 14.19
C ALA A 337 3.96 -30.58 14.19
N ALA A 338 3.51 -30.09 13.02
CA ALA A 338 2.23 -29.37 12.89
C ALA A 338 1.03 -30.24 13.32
N LEU A 339 1.06 -31.55 13.01
CA LEU A 339 0.05 -32.49 13.49
C LEU A 339 0.11 -32.71 15.01
N ALA A 340 1.30 -32.64 15.61
CA ALA A 340 1.44 -32.72 17.07
C ALA A 340 0.82 -31.49 17.75
N VAL A 341 1.07 -30.30 17.22
CA VAL A 341 0.43 -29.05 17.64
C VAL A 341 -1.09 -29.17 17.56
N ALA A 342 -1.61 -29.64 16.42
CA ALA A 342 -3.05 -29.84 16.23
C ALA A 342 -3.67 -30.86 17.22
N ARG A 343 -2.95 -31.94 17.54
CA ARG A 343 -3.38 -32.92 18.56
C ARG A 343 -3.43 -32.32 19.96
N THR A 344 -2.45 -31.48 20.32
CA THR A 344 -2.48 -30.74 21.59
C THR A 344 -3.65 -29.77 21.65
N ALA A 345 -3.97 -29.11 20.54
CA ALA A 345 -5.09 -28.18 20.46
C ALA A 345 -6.45 -28.87 20.66
N GLY A 346 -6.64 -30.08 20.09
CA GLY A 346 -7.86 -30.87 20.28
C GLY A 346 -9.11 -30.28 19.60
N VAL A 347 -8.94 -29.42 18.60
CA VAL A 347 -10.01 -28.69 17.88
C VAL A 347 -10.01 -29.02 16.37
N PRO A 348 -11.05 -28.64 15.59
CA PRO A 348 -10.99 -28.75 14.14
C PRO A 348 -9.76 -28.02 13.58
N PHE A 349 -9.04 -28.67 12.67
CA PHE A 349 -7.78 -28.14 12.16
C PHE A 349 -7.54 -28.48 10.69
N ARG A 350 -6.56 -27.78 10.11
CA ARG A 350 -5.98 -28.08 8.81
C ARG A 350 -4.45 -27.89 8.88
N VAL A 351 -3.69 -28.86 8.38
CA VAL A 351 -2.24 -28.73 8.24
C VAL A 351 -1.91 -28.39 6.78
N VAL A 352 -1.07 -27.37 6.58
CA VAL A 352 -0.69 -26.86 5.26
C VAL A 352 0.83 -26.82 5.16
N SER A 353 1.38 -27.60 4.23
CA SER A 353 2.81 -27.65 3.89
C SER A 353 3.13 -27.08 2.50
N ASP A 354 2.12 -26.84 1.65
CA ASP A 354 2.30 -26.17 0.37
C ASP A 354 2.68 -24.69 0.55
N ALA A 355 3.75 -24.26 -0.10
CA ALA A 355 4.30 -22.92 0.09
C ALA A 355 3.40 -21.82 -0.49
N ALA A 356 2.70 -22.08 -1.60
CA ALA A 356 1.83 -21.09 -2.21
C ALA A 356 0.57 -20.86 -1.37
N GLU A 357 0.00 -21.94 -0.83
CA GLU A 357 -1.13 -21.88 0.07
C GLU A 357 -0.78 -21.21 1.41
N GLN A 358 0.38 -21.53 1.99
CA GLN A 358 0.89 -20.85 3.18
C GLN A 358 1.05 -19.34 2.93
N ALA A 359 1.64 -18.94 1.80
CA ALA A 359 1.78 -17.54 1.45
C ALA A 359 0.43 -16.83 1.31
N ALA A 360 -0.59 -17.50 0.75
CA ALA A 360 -1.93 -16.96 0.64
C ALA A 360 -2.60 -16.76 2.02
N LEU A 361 -2.43 -17.70 2.96
CA LEU A 361 -2.91 -17.59 4.33
C LEU A 361 -2.20 -16.47 5.11
N TRP A 362 -0.87 -16.43 5.04
CA TRP A 362 -0.06 -15.39 5.70
C TRP A 362 -0.39 -13.99 5.18
N LYS A 363 -0.71 -13.86 3.89
CA LYS A 363 -1.15 -12.59 3.31
C LYS A 363 -2.40 -12.01 4.00
N ILE A 364 -3.35 -12.86 4.42
CA ILE A 364 -4.54 -12.41 5.17
C ILE A 364 -4.10 -11.77 6.49
N ARG A 365 -3.18 -12.42 7.21
CA ARG A 365 -2.64 -11.93 8.49
C ARG A 365 -1.82 -10.66 8.32
N GLU A 366 -1.00 -10.57 7.28
CA GLU A 366 -0.17 -9.40 6.99
C GLU A 366 -0.99 -8.17 6.58
N ASP A 367 -2.04 -8.36 5.77
CA ASP A 367 -2.95 -7.28 5.36
C ASP A 367 -4.00 -6.93 6.44
N GLY A 368 -4.04 -7.68 7.54
CA GLY A 368 -5.04 -7.60 8.62
C GLY A 368 -5.27 -6.18 9.14
N ALA A 369 -4.23 -5.35 9.27
CA ALA A 369 -4.38 -3.97 9.74
C ALA A 369 -5.23 -3.08 8.83
N GLY A 370 -5.12 -3.24 7.51
CA GLY A 370 -5.91 -2.47 6.55
C GLY A 370 -7.28 -3.11 6.28
N LEU A 371 -7.37 -4.45 6.33
CA LEU A 371 -8.64 -5.17 6.25
C LEU A 371 -9.55 -4.84 7.43
N ALA A 372 -9.01 -4.92 8.66
CA ALA A 372 -9.74 -4.61 9.89
C ALA A 372 -10.28 -3.17 9.91
N ALA A 373 -9.57 -2.21 9.30
CA ALA A 373 -10.03 -0.82 9.18
C ALA A 373 -11.35 -0.67 8.37
N ARG A 374 -11.73 -1.70 7.60
CA ARG A 374 -12.88 -1.71 6.69
C ARG A 374 -13.90 -2.81 6.97
N SER A 375 -13.66 -3.66 7.96
CA SER A 375 -14.55 -4.79 8.29
C SER A 375 -15.81 -4.37 9.06
N LEU A 376 -15.92 -3.11 9.46
CA LEU A 376 -17.05 -2.57 10.24
C LEU A 376 -17.89 -1.59 9.42
N SER A 377 -19.10 -1.30 9.90
CA SER A 377 -20.02 -0.32 9.28
C SER A 377 -19.48 1.11 9.34
N ARG A 378 -18.67 1.42 10.36
CA ARG A 378 -17.92 2.66 10.52
C ARG A 378 -16.43 2.40 10.32
N PRO A 379 -15.64 3.40 9.90
CA PRO A 379 -14.19 3.24 9.78
C PRO A 379 -13.57 2.83 11.12
N ALA A 380 -12.87 1.68 11.14
CA ALA A 380 -12.18 1.22 12.33
C ALA A 380 -10.76 1.79 12.35
N GLN A 381 -10.41 2.47 13.44
CA GLN A 381 -9.20 3.28 13.55
C GLN A 381 -8.14 2.64 14.46
N ALA A 382 -6.95 3.22 14.43
CA ALA A 382 -5.90 2.99 15.44
C ALA A 382 -6.27 3.66 16.78
N GLY A 383 -5.37 3.67 17.76
CA GLY A 383 -5.48 4.40 19.02
C GLY A 383 -5.29 3.57 20.30
N TRP A 384 -5.46 2.24 20.25
CA TRP A 384 -5.29 1.34 21.41
C TRP A 384 -4.73 -0.04 21.05
N GLU A 385 -4.72 -0.41 19.76
CA GLU A 385 -4.09 -1.63 19.26
C GLU A 385 -2.70 -1.81 19.86
N ASP A 386 -2.25 -3.05 20.07
CA ASP A 386 -0.90 -3.41 20.55
C ASP A 386 -0.74 -3.68 22.04
N ALA A 387 -1.83 -3.75 22.81
CA ALA A 387 -1.75 -4.21 24.18
C ALA A 387 -1.15 -5.62 24.26
N ALA A 388 -0.25 -5.84 25.23
CA ALA A 388 0.34 -7.14 25.49
C ALA A 388 0.20 -7.54 26.95
N VAL A 389 -0.18 -8.79 27.21
CA VAL A 389 -0.24 -9.40 28.54
C VAL A 389 0.57 -10.70 28.52
N PRO A 390 0.99 -11.27 29.67
CA PRO A 390 1.58 -12.61 29.67
C PRO A 390 0.65 -13.63 28.96
N PRO A 391 1.16 -14.50 28.06
CA PRO A 391 0.31 -15.40 27.25
C PRO A 391 -0.69 -16.23 28.08
N ALA A 392 -0.28 -16.67 29.28
CA ALA A 392 -1.13 -17.41 30.22
C ALA A 392 -2.37 -16.63 30.73
N ARG A 393 -2.45 -15.32 30.45
CA ARG A 393 -3.53 -14.43 30.88
C ARG A 393 -4.33 -13.88 29.70
N LEU A 394 -3.96 -14.21 28.48
CA LEU A 394 -4.48 -13.59 27.27
C LEU A 394 -5.98 -13.80 27.08
N GLY A 395 -6.48 -15.03 27.22
CA GLY A 395 -7.92 -15.31 27.02
C GLY A 395 -8.81 -14.62 28.06
N ALA A 396 -8.36 -14.54 29.31
CA ALA A 396 -9.07 -13.77 30.35
C ALA A 396 -9.10 -12.27 30.05
N TYR A 397 -7.97 -11.70 29.64
CA TYR A 397 -7.88 -10.31 29.18
C TYR A 397 -8.82 -10.02 28.00
N LEU A 398 -8.84 -10.88 26.98
CA LEU A 398 -9.69 -10.69 25.80
C LEU A 398 -11.19 -10.66 26.16
N ARG A 399 -11.65 -11.53 27.06
CA ARG A 399 -13.06 -11.52 27.52
C ARG A 399 -13.45 -10.21 28.20
N GLU A 400 -12.58 -9.68 29.07
CA GLU A 400 -12.84 -8.40 29.74
C GLU A 400 -12.70 -7.22 28.78
N PHE A 401 -11.77 -7.28 27.82
CA PHE A 401 -11.62 -6.26 26.80
C PHE A 401 -12.83 -6.20 25.86
N GLU A 402 -13.38 -7.35 25.46
CA GLU A 402 -14.64 -7.43 24.72
C GLU A 402 -15.83 -6.89 25.52
N ALA A 403 -15.85 -7.11 26.85
CA ALA A 403 -16.85 -6.50 27.71
C ALA A 403 -16.73 -4.98 27.74
N LEU A 404 -15.51 -4.44 27.87
CA LEU A 404 -15.24 -3.00 27.83
C LEU A 404 -15.69 -2.36 26.51
N LEU A 405 -15.42 -3.02 25.37
CA LEU A 405 -15.92 -2.58 24.06
C LEU A 405 -17.45 -2.50 24.03
N ARG A 406 -18.14 -3.55 24.50
CA ARG A 406 -19.62 -3.58 24.56
C ARG A 406 -20.19 -2.49 25.47
N GLU A 407 -19.62 -2.30 26.65
CA GLU A 407 -20.03 -1.26 27.62
C GLU A 407 -19.85 0.15 27.05
N SER A 408 -18.77 0.33 26.29
CA SER A 408 -18.45 1.59 25.59
C SER A 408 -19.20 1.76 24.26
N ARG A 409 -19.98 0.76 23.83
CA ARG A 409 -20.69 0.71 22.55
C ARG A 409 -19.78 0.87 21.33
N LEU A 410 -18.63 0.21 21.40
CA LEU A 410 -17.63 0.16 20.34
C LEU A 410 -17.53 -1.27 19.79
N ASP A 411 -17.24 -1.38 18.51
CA ASP A 411 -16.90 -2.63 17.84
C ASP A 411 -15.39 -2.69 17.61
N GLY A 412 -14.80 -3.84 17.94
CA GLY A 412 -13.40 -4.14 17.70
C GLY A 412 -13.23 -5.24 16.64
N VAL A 413 -12.10 -5.22 15.94
CA VAL A 413 -11.67 -6.31 15.06
C VAL A 413 -10.29 -6.80 15.54
N PRO A 414 -10.25 -7.81 16.44
CA PRO A 414 -9.00 -8.30 17.03
C PRO A 414 -8.25 -9.27 16.10
N TYR A 415 -6.93 -9.23 16.17
CA TYR A 415 -5.95 -10.13 15.54
C TYR A 415 -4.60 -9.95 16.25
N GLY A 416 -3.62 -10.83 16.10
CA GLY A 416 -2.29 -10.52 16.67
C GLY A 416 -1.41 -11.71 16.99
N HIS A 417 -0.33 -11.41 17.70
CA HIS A 417 0.74 -12.34 18.09
C HIS A 417 0.36 -13.05 19.38
N PHE A 418 -0.59 -13.98 19.29
CA PHE A 418 -1.17 -14.66 20.44
C PHE A 418 -0.13 -15.46 21.24
N GLY A 419 0.81 -16.12 20.55
CA GLY A 419 1.94 -16.80 21.19
C GLY A 419 2.81 -15.90 22.08
N ASP A 420 2.84 -14.61 21.75
CA ASP A 420 3.57 -13.59 22.50
C ASP A 420 2.68 -12.79 23.47
N GLY A 421 1.38 -13.10 23.52
CA GLY A 421 0.40 -12.42 24.37
C GLY A 421 0.05 -11.00 23.90
N CYS A 422 0.30 -10.67 22.62
CA CYS A 422 0.09 -9.33 22.06
C CYS A 422 -1.09 -9.28 21.08
N VAL A 423 -1.97 -8.30 21.25
CA VAL A 423 -3.23 -8.16 20.50
C VAL A 423 -3.30 -6.83 19.79
N HIS A 424 -3.59 -6.90 18.50
CA HIS A 424 -3.95 -5.78 17.65
C HIS A 424 -5.46 -5.71 17.50
N VAL A 425 -6.01 -4.49 17.50
CA VAL A 425 -7.44 -4.29 17.32
C VAL A 425 -7.70 -2.97 16.58
N ARG A 426 -8.55 -2.98 15.56
CA ARG A 426 -9.09 -1.73 15.00
C ARG A 426 -10.45 -1.47 15.62
N ILE A 427 -10.69 -0.25 16.10
CA ILE A 427 -11.89 0.13 16.86
C ILE A 427 -12.59 1.28 16.18
N ASP A 428 -13.91 1.23 16.07
CA ASP A 428 -14.73 2.24 15.37
C ASP A 428 -15.02 3.49 16.20
N PHE A 429 -13.97 4.15 16.68
CA PHE A 429 -14.07 5.39 17.45
C PHE A 429 -14.86 6.49 16.70
N GLU A 430 -15.77 7.13 17.41
CA GLU A 430 -16.59 8.26 16.96
C GLU A 430 -15.85 9.60 17.14
N LEU A 431 -14.63 9.73 16.60
CA LEU A 431 -13.78 10.89 16.89
C LEU A 431 -14.34 12.23 16.40
N GLU A 432 -15.15 12.19 15.34
CA GLU A 432 -15.78 13.37 14.71
C GLU A 432 -17.07 13.82 15.41
N ASP A 433 -17.65 12.99 16.30
CA ASP A 433 -18.89 13.32 17.00
C ASP A 433 -18.66 14.37 18.10
N ALA A 434 -19.75 15.03 18.50
CA ALA A 434 -19.74 15.87 19.69
C ALA A 434 -19.34 15.06 20.93
N GLY A 435 -18.28 15.49 21.64
CA GLY A 435 -17.71 14.75 22.77
C GLY A 435 -17.00 13.44 22.39
N GLY A 436 -16.77 13.18 21.10
CA GLY A 436 -16.10 11.97 20.60
C GLY A 436 -14.70 11.78 21.18
N ARG A 437 -13.93 12.87 21.24
CA ARG A 437 -12.60 12.89 21.89
C ARG A 437 -12.64 12.50 23.36
N ASP A 438 -13.61 13.03 24.12
CA ASP A 438 -13.75 12.71 25.55
C ASP A 438 -14.09 11.24 25.77
N ARG A 439 -14.98 10.67 24.93
CA ARG A 439 -15.31 9.24 24.94
C ARG A 439 -14.10 8.37 24.58
N TYR A 440 -13.33 8.76 23.56
CA TYR A 440 -12.08 8.09 23.19
C TYR A 440 -11.08 8.08 24.36
N ARG A 441 -10.84 9.24 24.99
CA ARG A 441 -9.96 9.34 26.17
C ARG A 441 -10.44 8.42 27.30
N ALA A 442 -11.72 8.47 27.65
CA ALA A 442 -12.28 7.64 28.70
C ALA A 442 -12.12 6.14 28.42
N PHE A 443 -12.32 5.70 27.18
CA PHE A 443 -12.11 4.30 26.78
C PHE A 443 -10.64 3.90 26.89
N VAL A 444 -9.71 4.69 26.34
CA VAL A 444 -8.27 4.39 26.34
C VAL A 444 -7.73 4.30 27.77
N GLU A 445 -8.14 5.19 28.67
CA GLU A 445 -7.73 5.15 30.07
C GLU A 445 -8.24 3.90 30.79
N GLN A 446 -9.49 3.47 30.53
CA GLN A 446 -10.04 2.22 31.08
C GLN A 446 -9.33 0.99 30.52
N ALA A 447 -9.02 1.00 29.23
CA ALA A 447 -8.29 -0.08 28.59
C ALA A 447 -6.86 -0.19 29.12
N ALA A 448 -6.22 0.95 29.44
CA ALA A 448 -4.93 1.01 30.11
C ALA A 448 -4.96 0.41 31.52
N ASP A 449 -5.97 0.75 32.32
CA ASP A 449 -6.16 0.14 33.64
C ASP A 449 -6.37 -1.38 33.54
N LEU A 450 -7.13 -1.83 32.55
CA LEU A 450 -7.37 -3.25 32.31
C LEU A 450 -6.05 -3.99 32.00
N VAL A 451 -5.27 -3.52 31.03
CA VAL A 451 -3.97 -4.15 30.69
C VAL A 451 -3.01 -4.15 31.87
N ALA A 452 -2.92 -3.03 32.60
CA ALA A 452 -2.08 -2.93 33.78
C ALA A 452 -2.51 -3.92 34.89
N GLY A 453 -3.82 -4.12 35.09
CA GLY A 453 -4.38 -5.10 36.03
C GLY A 453 -4.01 -6.55 35.71
N TYR A 454 -3.72 -6.84 34.43
CA TYR A 454 -3.21 -8.13 33.98
C TYR A 454 -1.67 -8.23 34.01
N GLY A 455 -0.98 -7.21 34.52
CA GLY A 455 0.49 -7.13 34.53
C GLY A 455 1.10 -6.89 33.14
N GLY A 456 0.30 -6.35 32.21
CA GLY A 456 0.66 -6.17 30.82
C GLY A 456 1.46 -4.90 30.51
N SER A 457 1.59 -4.64 29.22
CA SER A 457 2.30 -3.54 28.56
C SER A 457 1.35 -2.81 27.62
N MET A 458 1.38 -1.47 27.61
CA MET A 458 0.50 -0.66 26.75
C MET A 458 0.80 -0.89 25.26
N SER A 459 2.07 -1.16 24.93
CA SER A 459 2.57 -1.53 23.62
C SER A 459 3.40 -2.81 23.72
N GLY A 460 3.19 -3.74 22.78
CA GLY A 460 3.93 -4.98 22.60
C GLY A 460 4.92 -4.95 21.42
N GLU A 461 4.79 -4.03 20.46
CA GLU A 461 5.73 -3.88 19.32
C GLU A 461 5.68 -2.55 18.56
N HIS A 462 4.62 -1.76 18.67
CA HIS A 462 4.41 -0.57 17.86
C HIS A 462 5.09 0.70 18.41
N GLY A 463 5.62 0.64 19.63
CA GLY A 463 6.07 1.79 20.40
C GLY A 463 4.93 2.46 21.15
N ASP A 464 5.25 3.20 22.20
CA ASP A 464 4.27 3.96 22.95
C ASP A 464 3.88 5.23 22.20
N GLY A 465 4.89 5.96 21.71
CA GLY A 465 4.72 7.21 21.00
C GLY A 465 3.77 8.19 21.70
N ARG A 466 3.07 8.99 20.91
CA ARG A 466 2.01 9.86 21.43
C ARG A 466 0.77 9.07 21.84
N ALA A 467 0.58 7.87 21.31
CA ALA A 467 -0.58 7.02 21.61
C ALA A 467 -0.66 6.56 23.07
N ARG A 468 0.48 6.25 23.69
CA ARG A 468 0.50 5.49 24.95
C ARG A 468 1.44 6.08 26.00
N SER A 469 2.30 7.04 25.66
CA SER A 469 3.29 7.55 26.62
C SER A 469 2.66 8.21 27.86
N GLU A 470 1.53 8.91 27.70
CA GLU A 470 0.77 9.48 28.84
C GLU A 470 0.22 8.39 29.77
N LEU A 471 0.06 7.15 29.30
CA LEU A 471 -0.53 6.03 30.02
C LEU A 471 0.50 5.23 30.84
N LEU A 472 1.80 5.44 30.63
CA LEU A 472 2.88 4.71 31.31
C LEU A 472 2.79 4.73 32.86
N PRO A 473 2.33 5.82 33.53
CA PRO A 473 2.13 5.83 34.98
C PRO A 473 1.06 4.83 35.49
N ARG A 474 0.22 4.27 34.62
CA ARG A 474 -0.73 3.20 34.99
C ARG A 474 -0.02 1.84 35.12
N MET A 475 1.11 1.65 34.42
CA MET A 475 1.87 0.40 34.37
C MET A 475 3.08 0.41 35.32
N TYR A 476 3.76 1.54 35.45
CA TYR A 476 5.03 1.68 36.17
C TYR A 476 4.86 2.41 37.50
N SER A 477 5.70 2.06 38.49
CA SER A 477 5.76 2.82 39.73
C SER A 477 6.29 4.24 39.50
N PRO A 478 6.01 5.20 40.40
CA PRO A 478 6.62 6.53 40.36
C PRO A 478 8.15 6.50 40.32
N GLN A 479 8.78 5.50 40.95
CA GLN A 479 10.23 5.30 40.97
C GLN A 479 10.75 4.88 39.59
N ALA A 480 10.09 3.91 38.94
CA ALA A 480 10.42 3.50 37.58
C ALA A 480 10.23 4.63 36.56
N MET A 481 9.15 5.41 36.69
CA MET A 481 8.93 6.61 35.87
C MET A 481 10.05 7.64 36.05
N ALA A 482 10.41 7.96 37.30
CA ALA A 482 11.49 8.89 37.61
C ALA A 482 12.85 8.41 37.07
N LEU A 483 13.10 7.10 37.06
CA LEU A 483 14.31 6.52 36.49
C LEU A 483 14.39 6.73 34.98
N MET A 484 13.27 6.56 34.25
CA MET A 484 13.22 6.86 32.81
C MET A 484 13.44 8.35 32.53
N GLU A 485 12.84 9.24 33.32
CA GLU A 485 13.08 10.68 33.21
C GLU A 485 14.57 11.04 33.43
N GLN A 486 15.21 10.42 34.43
CA GLN A 486 16.62 10.63 34.72
C GLN A 486 17.50 10.14 33.57
N ALA A 487 17.20 8.98 32.98
CA ALA A 487 17.92 8.49 31.80
C ALA A 487 17.79 9.45 30.61
N LYS A 488 16.59 10.01 30.37
CA LYS A 488 16.36 11.06 29.36
C LYS A 488 17.22 12.29 29.64
N ARG A 489 17.26 12.79 30.88
CA ARG A 489 18.07 13.97 31.26
C ARG A 489 19.57 13.73 31.12
N VAL A 490 20.05 12.49 31.28
CA VAL A 490 21.46 12.14 31.08
C VAL A 490 21.86 12.27 29.61
N LEU A 491 21.02 11.81 28.68
CA LEU A 491 21.35 11.74 27.25
C LEU A 491 20.85 12.94 26.43
N ASP A 492 19.77 13.57 26.86
CA ASP A 492 19.15 14.74 26.22
C ASP A 492 18.57 15.70 27.27
N PRO A 493 19.43 16.46 27.98
CA PRO A 493 19.01 17.36 29.05
C PRO A 493 18.16 18.54 28.57
N THR A 494 18.12 18.82 27.27
CA THR A 494 17.37 19.94 26.69
C THR A 494 16.04 19.52 26.07
N GLY A 495 15.75 18.21 26.00
CA GLY A 495 14.54 17.69 25.38
C GLY A 495 14.49 17.93 23.86
N LEU A 496 15.65 17.95 23.20
CA LEU A 496 15.77 18.23 21.77
C LEU A 496 15.26 17.08 20.89
N LEU A 497 15.48 15.83 21.31
CA LEU A 497 15.21 14.64 20.54
C LEU A 497 13.79 14.11 20.82
N ASN A 498 12.98 14.08 19.76
CA ASN A 498 11.60 13.60 19.70
C ASN A 498 10.70 13.95 20.92
N PRO A 499 10.52 15.24 21.25
CA PRO A 499 9.77 15.65 22.45
C PRO A 499 8.29 15.25 22.39
N GLY A 500 7.70 15.04 23.57
CA GLY A 500 6.31 14.61 23.74
C GLY A 500 6.09 13.11 23.60
N VAL A 501 7.17 12.31 23.58
CA VAL A 501 7.17 10.84 23.49
C VAL A 501 7.99 10.26 24.65
N LEU A 502 7.48 9.20 25.27
CA LEU A 502 7.97 8.44 26.43
C LEU A 502 8.10 9.26 27.73
N VAL A 503 8.93 10.30 27.72
CA VAL A 503 9.17 11.21 28.85
C VAL A 503 8.61 12.59 28.51
N ASP A 504 8.01 13.25 29.51
CA ASP A 504 7.26 14.50 29.34
C ASP A 504 6.26 14.42 28.17
N PRO A 505 5.36 13.41 28.18
CA PRO A 505 4.50 13.10 27.03
C PRO A 505 3.50 14.21 26.76
N ALA A 506 3.22 14.43 25.47
CA ALA A 506 2.06 15.21 25.08
C ALA A 506 0.79 14.40 25.38
N PRO A 507 -0.36 15.06 25.65
CA PRO A 507 -1.61 14.33 25.82
C PRO A 507 -1.97 13.51 24.57
N PHE A 508 -2.36 12.25 24.74
CA PHE A 508 -2.54 11.32 23.61
C PHE A 508 -3.73 11.67 22.70
N ASP A 509 -4.58 12.60 23.10
CA ASP A 509 -5.75 13.10 22.38
C ASP A 509 -5.58 14.54 21.83
N ALA A 510 -4.42 15.16 22.01
CA ALA A 510 -4.18 16.54 21.59
C ALA A 510 -4.17 16.69 20.06
N ASP A 511 -3.33 15.91 19.39
CA ASP A 511 -3.00 16.03 17.96
C ASP A 511 -3.70 14.99 17.06
N LEU A 512 -4.88 14.51 17.48
CA LEU A 512 -5.67 13.57 16.69
C LEU A 512 -6.04 14.17 15.32
N ARG A 513 -5.80 13.39 14.27
CA ARG A 513 -6.16 13.62 12.87
C ARG A 513 -7.66 13.42 12.71
N LEU A 514 -8.42 14.46 13.01
CA LEU A 514 -9.87 14.49 12.74
C LEU A 514 -10.13 14.84 11.28
N ALA A 515 -11.10 14.16 10.67
CA ALA A 515 -11.69 14.63 9.43
C ALA A 515 -12.49 15.90 9.70
N GLN A 516 -12.15 17.00 9.03
CA GLN A 516 -12.88 18.26 9.12
C GLN A 516 -13.53 18.57 7.78
N PRO A 517 -14.79 18.18 7.55
CA PRO A 517 -15.41 18.34 6.25
C PRO A 517 -15.51 19.82 5.88
N LEU A 518 -14.89 20.21 4.77
CA LEU A 518 -15.07 21.53 4.18
C LEU A 518 -16.55 21.76 3.81
N PRO A 519 -17.25 22.73 4.43
CA PRO A 519 -18.65 22.98 4.13
C PRO A 519 -18.86 23.35 2.67
N GLY A 520 -19.80 22.66 2.01
CA GLY A 520 -20.18 22.96 0.62
C GLY A 520 -19.30 22.33 -0.46
N LEU A 521 -18.34 21.47 -0.11
CA LEU A 521 -17.60 20.66 -1.08
C LEU A 521 -18.55 19.70 -1.82
N ARG A 522 -18.91 20.04 -3.06
CA ARG A 522 -19.77 19.20 -3.91
C ARG A 522 -18.93 18.40 -4.88
N THR A 523 -19.16 17.09 -4.89
CA THR A 523 -18.49 16.14 -5.78
C THR A 523 -19.28 15.97 -7.07
N THR A 524 -18.57 15.79 -8.19
CA THR A 524 -19.20 15.39 -9.46
C THR A 524 -19.36 13.87 -9.55
N LEU A 525 -18.42 13.12 -8.98
CA LEU A 525 -18.53 11.67 -8.80
C LEU A 525 -19.44 11.33 -7.63
N ARG A 526 -20.15 10.20 -7.73
CA ARG A 526 -21.05 9.72 -6.68
C ARG A 526 -20.31 9.17 -5.46
N LEU A 527 -19.03 8.80 -5.59
CA LEU A 527 -18.20 8.18 -4.55
C LEU A 527 -19.00 7.11 -3.79
N THR A 528 -19.50 6.12 -4.54
CA THR A 528 -20.54 5.18 -4.07
C THR A 528 -20.16 4.37 -2.84
N HIS A 529 -18.88 4.29 -2.52
CA HIS A 529 -18.36 3.57 -1.36
C HIS A 529 -18.11 4.50 -0.14
N ASP A 530 -18.35 5.80 -0.28
CA ASP A 530 -18.04 6.85 0.71
C ASP A 530 -19.23 7.78 0.96
N GLY A 531 -20.45 7.35 0.64
CA GLY A 531 -21.66 8.16 0.81
C GLY A 531 -21.65 9.49 0.05
N GLY A 532 -20.84 9.62 -1.00
CA GLY A 532 -20.66 10.89 -1.73
C GLY A 532 -19.63 11.86 -1.13
N SER A 533 -18.97 11.49 -0.02
CA SER A 533 -18.01 12.33 0.70
C SER A 533 -16.58 12.14 0.18
N LEU A 534 -16.00 13.20 -0.40
CA LEU A 534 -14.57 13.18 -0.74
C LEU A 534 -13.70 13.17 0.51
N THR A 535 -14.18 13.77 1.60
CA THR A 535 -13.49 13.77 2.91
C THR A 535 -13.29 12.33 3.39
N ASP A 536 -14.37 11.55 3.45
CA ASP A 536 -14.32 10.17 3.93
C ASP A 536 -13.43 9.32 3.02
N ALA A 537 -13.54 9.53 1.70
CA ALA A 537 -12.76 8.83 0.71
C ALA A 537 -11.24 9.05 0.88
N VAL A 538 -10.78 10.29 1.05
CA VAL A 538 -9.33 10.56 1.24
C VAL A 538 -8.83 10.16 2.62
N HIS A 539 -9.71 10.14 3.63
CA HIS A 539 -9.40 9.70 5.00
C HIS A 539 -9.36 8.17 5.16
N ARG A 540 -9.76 7.38 4.15
CA ARG A 540 -9.46 5.93 4.09
C ARG A 540 -7.97 5.60 4.17
N CYS A 541 -7.12 6.52 3.73
CA CYS A 541 -5.67 6.31 3.83
C CYS A 541 -5.23 6.41 5.29
N THR A 542 -5.04 5.25 5.92
CA THR A 542 -4.55 5.18 7.31
C THR A 542 -3.06 5.47 7.43
N GLY A 543 -2.29 5.39 6.35
CA GLY A 543 -0.84 5.66 6.34
C GLY A 543 0.05 4.41 6.38
N VAL A 544 -0.54 3.21 6.31
CA VAL A 544 0.14 1.88 6.33
C VAL A 544 1.34 1.74 5.36
N GLY A 545 1.38 2.50 4.27
CA GLY A 545 2.59 2.61 3.45
C GLY A 545 2.85 1.44 2.50
N LYS A 546 1.89 0.55 2.23
CA LYS A 546 2.06 -0.51 1.21
C LYS A 546 2.42 0.04 -0.19
N CYS A 547 2.01 1.27 -0.48
CA CYS A 547 2.33 1.99 -1.72
C CYS A 547 3.78 2.51 -1.81
N VAL A 548 4.57 2.42 -0.73
CA VAL A 548 6.01 2.71 -0.72
C VAL A 548 6.86 1.44 -0.69
N ALA A 549 6.27 0.29 -1.03
CA ALA A 549 6.94 -0.99 -1.20
C ALA A 549 6.87 -1.46 -2.65
N ASP A 550 7.79 -2.34 -3.02
CA ASP A 550 7.71 -3.12 -4.26
C ASP A 550 6.84 -4.36 -4.03
N ASN A 551 5.69 -4.39 -4.71
CA ASN A 551 4.71 -5.48 -4.62
C ASN A 551 4.53 -6.22 -5.96
N THR A 552 5.41 -5.97 -6.93
CA THR A 552 5.27 -6.41 -8.32
C THR A 552 5.50 -7.91 -8.50
N ALA A 553 6.39 -8.51 -7.71
CA ALA A 553 6.65 -9.95 -7.70
C ALA A 553 5.37 -10.78 -7.41
N GLY A 554 4.48 -10.28 -6.57
CA GLY A 554 3.17 -10.89 -6.30
C GLY A 554 2.08 -10.54 -7.33
N GLY A 555 2.46 -9.95 -8.47
CA GLY A 555 1.56 -9.47 -9.51
C GLY A 555 0.88 -8.13 -9.20
N GLY A 556 1.32 -7.40 -8.15
CA GLY A 556 0.78 -6.09 -7.80
C GLY A 556 1.19 -4.99 -8.78
N VAL A 557 0.42 -3.90 -8.80
CA VAL A 557 0.62 -2.74 -9.69
C VAL A 557 0.93 -1.47 -8.89
N MET A 558 0.40 -1.33 -7.66
CA MET A 558 0.56 -0.13 -6.83
C MET A 558 1.97 -0.02 -6.22
N CYS A 559 2.65 1.13 -6.28
CA CYS A 559 2.36 2.38 -6.98
C CYS A 559 3.51 2.64 -7.99
N PRO A 560 3.26 2.62 -9.31
CA PRO A 560 4.35 2.53 -10.28
C PRO A 560 5.23 3.77 -10.28
N SER A 561 4.64 4.97 -10.08
CA SER A 561 5.41 6.21 -10.00
C SER A 561 6.36 6.23 -8.80
N TYR A 562 5.96 5.69 -7.64
CA TYR A 562 6.85 5.60 -6.49
C TYR A 562 8.03 4.65 -6.77
N LEU A 563 7.79 3.50 -7.42
CA LEU A 563 8.88 2.58 -7.75
C LEU A 563 9.90 3.22 -8.71
N ALA A 564 9.42 4.07 -9.62
CA ALA A 564 10.25 4.81 -10.56
C ALA A 564 11.02 5.99 -9.92
N THR A 565 10.38 6.77 -9.04
CA THR A 565 10.99 8.01 -8.52
C THR A 565 11.58 7.87 -7.12
N ARG A 566 11.06 6.93 -6.32
CA ARG A 566 11.32 6.77 -4.88
C ARG A 566 10.96 8.00 -4.04
N GLU A 567 10.11 8.89 -4.57
CA GLU A 567 9.62 10.07 -3.86
C GLU A 567 8.28 9.82 -3.16
N GLU A 568 8.17 10.17 -1.87
CA GLU A 568 6.93 10.00 -1.08
C GLU A 568 5.72 10.66 -1.76
N LYS A 569 5.90 11.82 -2.40
CA LYS A 569 4.85 12.54 -3.14
C LYS A 569 4.21 11.71 -4.25
N ASP A 570 4.99 10.78 -4.82
CA ASP A 570 4.58 9.93 -5.94
C ASP A 570 4.02 8.59 -5.47
N SER A 571 3.79 8.42 -4.17
CA SER A 571 3.08 7.28 -3.58
C SER A 571 1.57 7.56 -3.43
N THR A 572 0.76 6.53 -3.21
CA THR A 572 -0.68 6.71 -2.92
C THR A 572 -0.89 7.44 -1.59
N ARG A 573 -0.11 7.11 -0.56
CA ARG A 573 -0.18 7.72 0.76
C ARG A 573 0.18 9.19 0.73
N GLY A 574 1.28 9.55 0.07
CA GLY A 574 1.70 10.94 -0.06
C GLY A 574 0.62 11.81 -0.72
N ARG A 575 0.03 11.33 -1.82
CA ARG A 575 -1.11 12.00 -2.47
C ARG A 575 -2.30 12.14 -1.54
N ALA A 576 -2.65 11.08 -0.81
CA ALA A 576 -3.76 11.12 0.14
C ALA A 576 -3.50 12.15 1.26
N HIS A 577 -2.29 12.25 1.80
CA HIS A 577 -1.96 13.24 2.84
C HIS A 577 -2.10 14.69 2.35
N VAL A 578 -1.72 14.96 1.09
CA VAL A 578 -1.92 16.29 0.48
C VAL A 578 -3.42 16.56 0.28
N LEU A 579 -4.19 15.57 -0.19
CA LEU A 579 -5.63 15.73 -0.36
C LEU A 579 -6.39 15.83 0.96
N GLN A 580 -5.90 15.22 2.03
CA GLN A 580 -6.41 15.39 3.40
C GLN A 580 -6.30 16.87 3.83
N ASP A 581 -5.17 17.53 3.56
CA ASP A 581 -5.05 18.97 3.83
C ASP A 581 -5.97 19.82 2.95
N VAL A 582 -6.27 19.38 1.72
CA VAL A 582 -7.28 20.04 0.89
C VAL A 582 -8.66 19.93 1.53
N VAL A 583 -9.14 18.73 1.86
CA VAL A 583 -10.50 18.53 2.40
C VAL A 583 -10.68 19.09 3.80
N ASN A 584 -9.58 19.30 4.54
CA ASN A 584 -9.56 19.95 5.86
C ASN A 584 -9.35 21.47 5.77
N GLY A 585 -9.19 22.04 4.58
CA GLY A 585 -9.04 23.49 4.36
C GLY A 585 -7.66 24.06 4.68
N ALA A 586 -6.65 23.23 4.93
CA ALA A 586 -5.27 23.64 5.12
C ALA A 586 -4.57 23.98 3.78
N LEU A 587 -5.00 23.37 2.67
CA LEU A 587 -4.53 23.68 1.32
C LEU A 587 -5.68 24.01 0.38
N ASP A 588 -5.44 24.97 -0.53
CA ASP A 588 -6.34 25.19 -1.66
C ASP A 588 -6.14 24.07 -2.70
N VAL A 589 -7.24 23.51 -3.21
CA VAL A 589 -7.27 22.50 -4.28
C VAL A 589 -6.50 22.95 -5.54
N ARG A 590 -6.30 24.26 -5.71
CA ARG A 590 -5.62 24.89 -6.84
C ARG A 590 -4.12 25.07 -6.61
N SER A 591 -3.61 24.80 -5.41
CA SER A 591 -2.19 24.95 -5.08
C SER A 591 -1.29 24.11 -5.99
N ASP A 592 -0.02 24.55 -6.07
CA ASP A 592 1.03 23.83 -6.79
C ASP A 592 1.35 22.52 -6.07
N ALA A 593 1.31 22.48 -4.73
CA ALA A 593 1.45 21.25 -3.94
C ALA A 593 0.48 20.14 -4.39
N VAL A 594 -0.80 20.49 -4.63
CA VAL A 594 -1.80 19.54 -5.16
C VAL A 594 -1.50 19.13 -6.60
N ALA A 595 -0.98 20.05 -7.42
CA ALA A 595 -0.55 19.74 -8.78
C ALA A 595 0.58 18.69 -8.75
N ASP A 596 1.64 18.99 -8.02
CA ASP A 596 2.89 18.23 -7.97
C ASP A 596 2.70 16.83 -7.36
N ALA A 597 1.79 16.68 -6.40
CA ALA A 597 1.43 15.39 -5.83
C ALA A 597 0.68 14.51 -6.85
N LEU A 598 -0.26 15.08 -7.62
CA LEU A 598 -1.11 14.31 -8.53
C LEU A 598 -0.52 14.15 -9.94
N ASP A 599 0.53 14.89 -10.27
CA ASP A 599 1.14 14.95 -11.60
C ASP A 599 1.51 13.55 -12.11
N LEU A 600 2.36 12.85 -11.35
CA LEU A 600 2.83 11.51 -11.70
C LEU A 600 1.87 10.37 -11.36
N CYS A 601 0.61 10.67 -11.01
CA CYS A 601 -0.41 9.64 -10.88
C CYS A 601 -0.90 9.18 -12.26
N LEU A 602 -0.67 7.91 -12.60
CA LEU A 602 -1.05 7.31 -13.90
C LEU A 602 -2.57 7.12 -14.10
N SER A 603 -3.39 7.36 -13.07
CA SER A 603 -4.82 7.01 -13.07
C SER A 603 -5.08 5.54 -13.42
N CYS A 604 -4.20 4.64 -12.99
CA CYS A 604 -4.24 3.21 -13.34
C CYS A 604 -5.14 2.35 -12.44
N LYS A 605 -5.73 2.93 -11.38
CA LYS A 605 -6.55 2.27 -10.34
C LYS A 605 -5.88 1.11 -9.59
N GLY A 606 -4.58 0.86 -9.78
CA GLY A 606 -3.86 -0.20 -9.04
C GLY A 606 -4.00 -0.07 -7.53
N CYS A 607 -4.05 1.15 -7.00
CA CYS A 607 -4.26 1.38 -5.56
C CYS A 607 -5.67 1.01 -5.07
N ALA A 608 -6.70 1.05 -5.91
CA ALA A 608 -8.05 0.64 -5.52
C ALA A 608 -8.10 -0.86 -5.18
N ARG A 609 -7.25 -1.67 -5.84
CA ARG A 609 -7.12 -3.11 -5.62
C ARG A 609 -6.04 -3.50 -4.60
N ASP A 610 -4.85 -2.90 -4.71
CA ASP A 610 -3.68 -3.33 -3.93
C ASP A 610 -3.58 -2.68 -2.56
N CYS A 611 -4.22 -1.51 -2.35
CA CYS A 611 -4.26 -0.86 -1.05
C CYS A 611 -5.25 -1.60 -0.15
N PRO A 612 -4.82 -2.10 1.03
CA PRO A 612 -5.73 -2.85 1.90
C PRO A 612 -6.86 -1.98 2.46
N THR A 613 -6.70 -0.65 2.45
CA THR A 613 -7.77 0.30 2.83
C THR A 613 -8.60 0.80 1.64
N GLY A 614 -8.43 0.24 0.44
CA GLY A 614 -9.31 0.50 -0.71
C GLY A 614 -9.28 1.94 -1.23
N VAL A 615 -8.11 2.59 -1.23
CA VAL A 615 -7.91 3.95 -1.73
C VAL A 615 -7.99 3.96 -3.26
N ASP A 616 -8.94 4.71 -3.85
CA ASP A 616 -8.98 4.94 -5.30
C ASP A 616 -8.47 6.34 -5.66
N MET A 617 -7.14 6.47 -5.73
CA MET A 617 -6.48 7.72 -6.09
C MET A 617 -6.78 8.18 -7.53
N ALA A 618 -7.17 7.28 -8.44
CA ALA A 618 -7.53 7.65 -9.81
C ALA A 618 -8.87 8.40 -9.82
N THR A 619 -9.86 7.90 -9.06
CA THR A 619 -11.13 8.58 -8.80
C THR A 619 -10.91 9.93 -8.11
N TYR A 620 -10.06 9.97 -7.08
CA TYR A 620 -9.80 11.21 -6.34
C TYR A 620 -9.11 12.26 -7.21
N LYS A 621 -8.09 11.87 -8.00
CA LYS A 621 -7.44 12.74 -8.98
C LYS A 621 -8.46 13.31 -9.96
N SER A 622 -9.37 12.49 -10.48
CA SER A 622 -10.37 12.91 -11.47
C SER A 622 -11.33 13.97 -10.90
N GLU A 623 -11.79 13.79 -9.65
CA GLU A 623 -12.61 14.75 -8.93
C GLU A 623 -11.84 16.06 -8.65
N VAL A 624 -10.62 15.96 -8.11
CA VAL A 624 -9.77 17.13 -7.81
C VAL A 624 -9.44 17.92 -9.07
N LEU A 625 -9.13 17.27 -10.19
CA LEU A 625 -8.90 17.95 -11.47
C LEU A 625 -10.17 18.63 -12.00
N SER A 626 -11.35 18.05 -11.76
CA SER A 626 -12.63 18.70 -12.09
C SER A 626 -12.80 20.02 -11.34
N GLN A 627 -12.53 20.00 -10.03
CA GLN A 627 -12.64 21.16 -9.17
C GLN A 627 -11.55 22.21 -9.46
N LYS A 628 -10.29 21.79 -9.61
CA LYS A 628 -9.13 22.65 -9.89
C LYS A 628 -9.32 23.48 -11.16
N TYR A 629 -9.92 22.89 -12.18
CA TYR A 629 -10.15 23.52 -13.49
C TYR A 629 -11.59 24.01 -13.73
N ALA A 630 -12.44 24.02 -12.71
CA ALA A 630 -13.77 24.61 -12.82
C ALA A 630 -13.66 26.10 -13.17
N GLY A 631 -14.22 26.51 -14.33
CA GLY A 631 -14.14 27.88 -14.83
C GLY A 631 -12.76 28.34 -15.29
N ARG A 632 -11.79 27.44 -15.48
CA ARG A 632 -10.40 27.77 -15.87
C ARG A 632 -9.97 27.03 -17.14
N LEU A 633 -8.92 27.56 -17.79
CA LEU A 633 -8.26 26.88 -18.89
C LEU A 633 -7.52 25.64 -18.40
N ARG A 634 -7.60 24.55 -19.17
CA ARG A 634 -6.90 23.29 -18.91
C ARG A 634 -5.59 23.20 -19.71
N PRO A 635 -4.65 22.33 -19.31
CA PRO A 635 -3.50 21.98 -20.14
C PRO A 635 -3.92 21.56 -21.55
N ARG A 636 -3.08 21.86 -22.54
CA ARG A 636 -3.32 21.50 -23.96
C ARG A 636 -3.55 20.00 -24.16
N SER A 637 -2.84 19.16 -23.40
CA SER A 637 -2.99 17.70 -23.37
C SER A 637 -4.40 17.26 -22.98
N HIS A 638 -5.07 17.97 -22.06
CA HIS A 638 -6.44 17.65 -21.67
C HIS A 638 -7.45 17.87 -22.82
N TYR A 639 -7.19 18.85 -23.69
CA TYR A 639 -8.03 19.08 -24.87
C TYR A 639 -7.68 18.13 -26.02
N ALA A 640 -6.40 17.92 -26.30
CA ALA A 640 -5.95 17.08 -27.40
C ALA A 640 -6.14 15.58 -27.10
N LEU A 641 -5.57 15.11 -25.99
CA LEU A 641 -5.59 13.70 -25.58
C LEU A 641 -6.84 13.36 -24.76
N GLY A 642 -7.26 14.24 -23.86
CA GLY A 642 -8.47 14.03 -23.05
C GLY A 642 -9.76 14.00 -23.89
N GLN A 643 -9.77 14.62 -25.07
CA GLN A 643 -10.86 14.54 -26.04
C GLN A 643 -10.48 13.75 -27.30
N LEU A 644 -9.42 12.93 -27.26
CA LEU A 644 -8.92 12.14 -28.39
C LEU A 644 -10.03 11.35 -29.10
N PRO A 645 -10.97 10.67 -28.41
CA PRO A 645 -12.03 9.94 -29.10
C PRO A 645 -12.94 10.84 -29.97
N ARG A 646 -13.15 12.11 -29.56
CA ARG A 646 -13.90 13.09 -30.37
C ARG A 646 -13.13 13.44 -31.64
N TRP A 647 -11.86 13.79 -31.51
CA TRP A 647 -11.01 14.14 -32.66
C TRP A 647 -10.81 12.96 -33.60
N ALA A 648 -10.61 11.77 -33.04
CA ALA A 648 -10.48 10.53 -33.80
C ALA A 648 -11.74 10.24 -34.61
N ARG A 649 -12.94 10.47 -34.04
CA ARG A 649 -14.21 10.30 -34.75
C ARG A 649 -14.36 11.27 -35.93
N MET A 650 -13.93 12.53 -35.75
CA MET A 650 -14.07 13.60 -36.73
C MET A 650 -13.03 13.56 -37.86
N THR A 651 -11.91 12.85 -37.66
CA THR A 651 -10.79 12.85 -38.61
C THR A 651 -10.84 11.62 -39.53
N PRO A 652 -10.80 11.77 -40.87
CA PRO A 652 -10.68 10.65 -41.79
C PRO A 652 -9.35 9.90 -41.60
N PRO A 653 -9.31 8.55 -41.49
CA PRO A 653 -8.08 7.79 -41.23
C PRO A 653 -6.94 8.08 -42.21
N ARG A 654 -7.25 8.17 -43.51
CA ARG A 654 -6.24 8.47 -44.56
C ARG A 654 -5.59 9.83 -44.37
N LEU A 655 -6.38 10.85 -43.98
CA LEU A 655 -5.88 12.19 -43.73
C LEU A 655 -5.01 12.20 -42.46
N ALA A 656 -5.48 11.58 -41.38
CA ALA A 656 -4.72 11.45 -40.15
C ALA A 656 -3.36 10.78 -40.42
N ASN A 657 -3.36 9.62 -41.07
CA ASN A 657 -2.13 8.88 -41.36
C ASN A 657 -1.20 9.62 -42.33
N ALA A 658 -1.73 10.42 -43.27
CA ALA A 658 -0.90 11.27 -44.14
C ALA A 658 -0.17 12.37 -43.34
N VAL A 659 -0.88 12.98 -42.37
CA VAL A 659 -0.30 13.96 -41.44
C VAL A 659 0.82 13.32 -40.60
N LEU A 660 0.59 12.10 -40.10
CA LEU A 660 1.56 11.36 -39.28
C LEU A 660 2.84 10.96 -40.04
N ARG A 661 2.76 10.73 -41.35
CA ARG A 661 3.94 10.42 -42.20
C ARG A 661 4.91 11.60 -42.37
N SER A 662 4.42 12.83 -42.24
CA SER A 662 5.25 14.04 -42.35
C SER A 662 5.94 14.34 -41.02
N ARG A 663 7.26 14.13 -40.93
CA ARG A 663 8.04 14.38 -39.70
C ARG A 663 7.88 15.79 -39.16
N THR A 664 7.86 16.79 -40.04
CA THR A 664 7.71 18.20 -39.64
C THR A 664 6.31 18.49 -39.13
N VAL A 665 5.27 17.99 -39.81
CA VAL A 665 3.89 18.24 -39.39
C VAL A 665 3.57 17.47 -38.11
N ALA A 666 4.03 16.22 -37.99
CA ALA A 666 3.90 15.42 -36.77
C ALA A 666 4.60 16.08 -35.57
N ARG A 667 5.80 16.67 -35.75
CA ARG A 667 6.49 17.44 -34.71
C ARG A 667 5.66 18.63 -34.22
N VAL A 668 5.12 19.42 -35.14
CA VAL A 668 4.26 20.56 -34.80
C VAL A 668 2.96 20.10 -34.13
N ALA A 669 2.32 19.04 -34.64
CA ALA A 669 1.12 18.48 -34.05
C ALA A 669 1.35 17.97 -32.63
N LYS A 670 2.45 17.24 -32.38
CA LYS A 670 2.86 16.80 -31.03
C LYS A 670 3.07 17.98 -30.11
N ALA A 671 3.80 19.00 -30.56
CA ALA A 671 4.03 20.21 -29.76
C ALA A 671 2.71 20.91 -29.42
N ALA A 672 1.81 21.10 -30.39
CA ALA A 672 0.50 21.70 -30.14
C ALA A 672 -0.39 20.87 -29.20
N ALA A 673 -0.29 19.54 -29.26
CA ALA A 673 -1.05 18.61 -28.42
C ALA A 673 -0.45 18.43 -27.01
N GLY A 674 0.78 18.88 -26.76
CA GLY A 674 1.50 18.62 -25.51
C GLY A 674 2.04 17.21 -25.38
N VAL A 675 2.36 16.58 -26.50
CA VAL A 675 2.96 15.24 -26.57
C VAL A 675 4.49 15.36 -26.59
N ASP A 676 5.17 14.52 -25.82
CA ASP A 676 6.64 14.43 -25.82
C ASP A 676 7.15 14.06 -27.22
N GLN A 677 8.20 14.74 -27.68
CA GLN A 677 8.69 14.57 -29.05
C GLN A 677 9.30 13.20 -29.31
N ARG A 678 9.70 12.46 -28.26
CA ARG A 678 10.22 11.09 -28.36
C ARG A 678 9.12 10.05 -28.55
N ARG A 679 7.86 10.40 -28.33
CA ARG A 679 6.72 9.49 -28.47
C ARG A 679 6.28 9.37 -29.92
N SER A 680 5.86 8.16 -30.28
CA SER A 680 5.10 7.96 -31.51
C SER A 680 3.69 8.54 -31.35
N LEU A 681 3.04 8.79 -32.49
CA LEU A 681 1.61 9.09 -32.52
C LEU A 681 0.92 7.86 -33.11
N PRO A 682 -0.16 7.37 -32.49
CA PRO A 682 -0.79 6.15 -32.94
C PRO A 682 -1.40 6.30 -34.33
N SER A 683 -1.13 5.33 -35.20
CA SER A 683 -1.73 5.28 -36.53
C SER A 683 -3.21 4.93 -36.46
N PHE A 684 -4.01 5.58 -37.30
CA PHE A 684 -5.41 5.24 -37.45
C PHE A 684 -5.57 3.98 -38.30
N SER A 685 -6.48 3.09 -37.93
CA SER A 685 -6.88 1.97 -38.78
C SER A 685 -7.52 2.50 -40.07
N GLU A 686 -7.02 2.08 -41.23
CA GLU A 686 -7.53 2.59 -42.53
C GLU A 686 -9.02 2.36 -42.72
N ARG A 687 -9.51 1.23 -42.19
CA ARG A 687 -10.92 0.87 -42.12
C ARG A 687 -11.29 0.67 -40.65
N PRO A 688 -12.05 1.62 -40.05
CA PRO A 688 -12.58 1.44 -38.70
C PRO A 688 -13.34 0.13 -38.56
N LEU A 689 -13.40 -0.39 -37.33
CA LEU A 689 -14.08 -1.66 -37.08
C LEU A 689 -15.59 -1.54 -37.34
N ARG A 690 -16.20 -0.42 -36.95
CA ARG A 690 -17.60 -0.12 -37.26
C ARG A 690 -17.75 0.36 -38.70
N ALA A 691 -18.73 -0.19 -39.41
CA ALA A 691 -19.15 0.34 -40.70
C ALA A 691 -19.91 1.67 -40.53
N PRO A 692 -19.79 2.64 -41.47
CA PRO A 692 -20.66 3.81 -41.51
C PRO A 692 -22.13 3.36 -41.63
N ALA A 693 -23.06 4.06 -40.96
CA ALA A 693 -24.48 3.74 -40.89
C ALA A 693 -25.27 3.74 -42.24
N GLY A 694 -24.58 3.82 -43.38
CA GLY A 694 -25.17 3.76 -44.72
C GLY A 694 -24.85 2.44 -45.40
N ARG A 695 -25.91 1.65 -45.68
CA ARG A 695 -25.97 0.32 -46.33
C ARG A 695 -25.97 -0.88 -45.39
N ARG A 696 -27.12 -1.14 -44.77
CA ARG A 696 -27.64 -2.51 -44.59
C ARG A 696 -29.06 -2.53 -45.13
N ALA A 697 -29.20 -2.82 -46.41
CA ALA A 697 -30.46 -3.33 -46.96
C ALA A 697 -30.56 -4.79 -46.49
N ASP A 698 -31.73 -5.20 -46.02
CA ASP A 698 -32.01 -6.46 -45.30
C ASP A 698 -31.57 -6.47 -43.82
N ARG A 699 -32.35 -5.81 -42.95
CA ARG A 699 -32.34 -6.10 -41.50
C ARG A 699 -33.37 -7.21 -41.21
N PRO A 700 -33.00 -8.28 -40.47
CA PRO A 700 -33.97 -9.22 -39.91
C PRO A 700 -34.89 -8.55 -38.88
N ALA A 701 -35.99 -9.22 -38.52
CA ALA A 701 -36.94 -8.72 -37.53
C ALA A 701 -36.23 -8.45 -36.20
N GLU A 702 -36.33 -7.21 -35.71
CA GLU A 702 -35.78 -6.80 -34.42
C GLU A 702 -36.64 -7.30 -33.27
N ASP A 703 -36.00 -7.54 -32.13
CA ASP A 703 -36.69 -7.84 -30.88
C ASP A 703 -37.30 -6.58 -30.21
N ALA A 704 -37.84 -6.75 -29.01
CA ALA A 704 -38.39 -5.65 -28.21
C ALA A 704 -37.35 -4.57 -27.83
N HIS A 705 -36.06 -4.83 -28.01
CA HIS A 705 -34.94 -3.95 -27.68
C HIS A 705 -34.31 -3.27 -28.91
N GLY A 706 -34.81 -3.58 -30.13
CA GLY A 706 -34.30 -3.01 -31.39
C GLY A 706 -33.00 -3.66 -31.87
N VAL A 707 -32.73 -4.89 -31.43
CA VAL A 707 -31.50 -5.66 -31.71
C VAL A 707 -31.85 -6.91 -32.53
N ASP A 708 -30.91 -7.38 -33.35
CA ASP A 708 -31.08 -8.62 -34.14
C ASP A 708 -31.00 -9.84 -33.19
N PRO A 709 -32.10 -10.59 -32.98
CA PRO A 709 -32.13 -11.71 -32.04
C PRO A 709 -31.34 -12.93 -32.53
N THR A 710 -30.86 -12.92 -33.76
CA THR A 710 -30.07 -14.02 -34.33
C THR A 710 -28.57 -13.91 -34.05
N VAL A 711 -28.11 -12.81 -33.44
CA VAL A 711 -26.69 -12.60 -33.10
C VAL A 711 -26.36 -13.30 -31.78
N ASP A 712 -25.40 -14.21 -31.81
CA ASP A 712 -24.95 -14.95 -30.62
C ASP A 712 -24.08 -14.09 -29.70
N VAL A 713 -23.28 -13.18 -30.26
CA VAL A 713 -22.33 -12.34 -29.51
C VAL A 713 -22.19 -10.96 -30.15
N TRP A 714 -22.29 -9.93 -29.32
CA TRP A 714 -22.02 -8.55 -29.73
C TRP A 714 -20.60 -8.13 -29.34
N VAL A 715 -19.81 -7.65 -30.30
CA VAL A 715 -18.50 -7.03 -30.05
C VAL A 715 -18.68 -5.52 -29.95
N TRP A 716 -18.40 -4.95 -28.78
CA TRP A 716 -18.39 -3.51 -28.58
C TRP A 716 -17.07 -2.93 -29.08
N ALA A 717 -17.14 -2.25 -30.23
CA ALA A 717 -16.04 -1.46 -30.76
C ALA A 717 -15.88 -0.15 -29.98
N ASP A 718 -15.14 -0.21 -28.86
CA ASP A 718 -14.76 0.98 -28.11
C ASP A 718 -13.93 1.94 -28.98
N SER A 719 -13.75 3.18 -28.51
CA SER A 719 -13.10 4.23 -29.29
C SER A 719 -11.68 3.90 -29.76
N PHE A 720 -10.93 3.09 -29.00
CA PHE A 720 -9.56 2.73 -29.34
C PHE A 720 -9.51 1.54 -30.28
N THR A 721 -10.26 0.48 -29.98
CA THR A 721 -10.41 -0.68 -30.86
C THR A 721 -10.99 -0.28 -32.22
N ASP A 722 -11.97 0.62 -32.27
CA ASP A 722 -12.58 1.08 -33.52
C ASP A 722 -11.60 1.85 -34.43
N ARG A 723 -10.75 2.71 -33.85
CA ARG A 723 -9.98 3.71 -34.61
C ARG A 723 -8.49 3.45 -34.71
N PHE A 724 -7.90 2.73 -33.77
CA PHE A 724 -6.46 2.50 -33.72
C PHE A 724 -6.10 1.02 -33.78
N ALA A 725 -6.94 0.13 -33.23
CA ALA A 725 -6.68 -1.31 -33.16
C ALA A 725 -7.78 -2.15 -33.85
N ALA A 726 -8.26 -1.73 -35.03
CA ALA A 726 -9.34 -2.44 -35.72
C ALA A 726 -8.97 -3.88 -36.10
N ASP A 727 -7.69 -4.16 -36.33
CA ASP A 727 -7.21 -5.52 -36.64
C ASP A 727 -7.39 -6.48 -35.45
N THR A 728 -7.19 -6.00 -34.22
CA THR A 728 -7.51 -6.75 -33.00
C THR A 728 -8.99 -7.11 -32.95
N GLY A 729 -9.88 -6.16 -33.27
CA GLY A 729 -11.31 -6.42 -33.32
C GLY A 729 -11.73 -7.37 -34.44
N ARG A 730 -11.06 -7.32 -35.59
CA ARG A 730 -11.27 -8.28 -36.68
C ARG A 730 -10.84 -9.68 -36.28
N ALA A 731 -9.68 -9.83 -35.63
CA ALA A 731 -9.21 -11.09 -35.11
C ALA A 731 -10.17 -11.70 -34.08
N ALA A 732 -10.74 -10.88 -33.20
CA ALA A 732 -11.77 -11.33 -32.25
C ALA A 732 -13.04 -11.84 -32.96
N LEU A 733 -13.54 -11.11 -33.96
CA LEU A 733 -14.69 -11.55 -34.77
C LEU A 733 -14.39 -12.84 -35.54
N GLU A 734 -13.21 -12.95 -36.14
CA GLU A 734 -12.77 -14.14 -36.88
C GLU A 734 -12.65 -15.35 -35.96
N LEU A 735 -12.05 -15.19 -34.78
CA LEU A 735 -11.98 -16.23 -33.75
C LEU A 735 -13.39 -16.70 -33.37
N LEU A 736 -14.28 -15.78 -32.98
CA LEU A 736 -15.65 -16.14 -32.57
C LEU A 736 -16.43 -16.84 -33.71
N ARG A 737 -16.28 -16.38 -34.95
CA ARG A 737 -16.92 -17.00 -36.13
C ARG A 737 -16.33 -18.37 -36.46
N SER A 738 -15.03 -18.57 -36.26
CA SER A 738 -14.38 -19.87 -36.46
C SER A 738 -14.92 -20.95 -35.51
N ILE A 739 -15.46 -20.53 -34.36
CA ILE A 739 -16.08 -21.39 -33.33
C ILE A 739 -17.58 -21.62 -33.62
N GLY A 740 -18.11 -21.05 -34.72
CA GLY A 740 -19.50 -21.22 -35.15
C GLY A 740 -20.48 -20.23 -34.53
N LEU A 741 -20.01 -19.16 -33.89
CA LEU A 741 -20.87 -18.09 -33.37
C LEU A 741 -21.13 -17.02 -34.42
N ARG A 742 -22.38 -16.55 -34.51
CA ARG A 742 -22.73 -15.34 -35.23
C ARG A 742 -22.33 -14.11 -34.41
N ALA A 743 -21.07 -13.73 -34.53
CA ALA A 743 -20.52 -12.53 -33.90
C ALA A 743 -20.63 -11.30 -34.80
N GLU A 744 -21.21 -10.22 -34.26
CA GLU A 744 -21.40 -8.94 -34.95
C GLU A 744 -20.91 -7.75 -34.12
N VAL A 745 -20.47 -6.69 -34.80
CA VAL A 745 -20.06 -5.44 -34.14
C VAL A 745 -21.30 -4.61 -33.83
N ILE A 746 -21.36 -4.03 -32.62
CA ILE A 746 -22.38 -3.04 -32.27
C ILE A 746 -22.30 -1.85 -33.24
N PRO A 747 -23.33 -1.60 -34.08
CA PRO A 747 -23.29 -0.52 -35.07
C PRO A 747 -23.39 0.87 -34.43
N ASP A 748 -23.99 0.96 -33.25
CA ASP A 748 -24.26 2.23 -32.57
C ASP A 748 -23.03 2.76 -31.80
N PRO A 749 -22.84 4.09 -31.76
CA PRO A 749 -21.69 4.66 -31.06
C PRO A 749 -21.86 4.70 -29.53
N ALA A 750 -21.00 3.97 -28.82
CA ALA A 750 -20.86 4.03 -27.36
C ALA A 750 -19.39 4.27 -26.98
N CYS A 751 -19.08 5.44 -26.42
CA CYS A 751 -17.74 5.78 -25.94
C CYS A 751 -17.67 5.64 -24.42
N CYS A 752 -16.62 4.99 -23.93
CA CYS A 752 -16.40 4.72 -22.51
C CYS A 752 -16.11 5.97 -21.66
N GLY A 753 -15.84 7.13 -22.27
CA GLY A 753 -15.59 8.39 -21.56
C GLY A 753 -14.24 8.49 -20.84
N LEU A 754 -13.44 7.41 -20.78
CA LEU A 754 -12.21 7.30 -19.99
C LEU A 754 -11.26 8.50 -20.11
N THR A 755 -10.97 8.96 -21.34
CA THR A 755 -10.02 10.07 -21.55
C THR A 755 -10.49 11.40 -20.94
N TRP A 756 -11.81 11.59 -20.82
CA TRP A 756 -12.38 12.73 -20.10
C TRP A 756 -12.32 12.53 -18.59
N VAL A 757 -12.51 11.30 -18.12
CA VAL A 757 -12.41 10.96 -16.68
C VAL A 757 -10.99 11.22 -16.18
N THR A 758 -9.97 10.65 -16.81
CA THR A 758 -8.57 10.75 -16.36
C THR A 758 -8.02 12.18 -16.40
N THR A 759 -8.63 13.06 -17.19
CA THR A 759 -8.27 14.50 -17.30
C THR A 759 -9.22 15.41 -16.51
N GLY A 760 -10.11 14.84 -15.68
CA GLY A 760 -11.03 15.55 -14.80
C GLY A 760 -12.11 16.37 -15.51
N GLN A 761 -12.49 16.01 -16.73
CA GLN A 761 -13.56 16.67 -17.51
C GLN A 761 -14.92 16.01 -17.22
N LEU A 762 -15.28 15.90 -15.94
CA LEU A 762 -16.32 15.01 -15.45
C LEU A 762 -17.74 15.35 -15.94
N SER A 763 -18.08 16.63 -16.13
CA SER A 763 -19.38 17.00 -16.71
C SER A 763 -19.54 16.54 -18.16
N ALA A 764 -18.44 16.55 -18.94
CA ALA A 764 -18.45 16.00 -20.29
C ALA A 764 -18.47 14.46 -20.26
N ALA A 765 -17.66 13.86 -19.39
CA ALA A 765 -17.65 12.41 -19.18
C ALA A 765 -19.05 11.89 -18.83
N ARG A 766 -19.74 12.49 -17.86
CA ARG A 766 -21.11 12.13 -17.47
C ARG A 766 -22.04 12.07 -18.67
N ARG A 767 -22.09 13.11 -19.51
CA ARG A 767 -22.96 13.12 -20.71
C ARG A 767 -22.61 12.03 -21.72
N ILE A 768 -21.32 11.83 -21.97
CA ILE A 768 -20.83 10.82 -22.92
C ILE A 768 -21.19 9.42 -22.41
N VAL A 769 -20.91 9.15 -21.14
CA VAL A 769 -21.13 7.85 -20.51
C VAL A 769 -22.62 7.57 -20.37
N SER A 770 -23.47 8.55 -20.03
CA SER A 770 -24.93 8.36 -20.04
C SER A 770 -25.45 7.92 -21.42
N GLY A 771 -24.93 8.50 -22.49
CA GLY A 771 -25.26 8.08 -23.86
C GLY A 771 -24.76 6.67 -24.20
N ALA A 772 -23.56 6.32 -23.73
CA ALA A 772 -23.01 4.98 -23.88
C ALA A 772 -23.81 3.92 -23.10
N VAL A 773 -24.18 4.21 -21.85
CA VAL A 773 -25.06 3.36 -21.03
C VAL A 773 -26.39 3.12 -21.74
N ALA A 774 -27.07 4.18 -22.19
CA ALA A 774 -28.33 4.04 -22.92
C ALA A 774 -28.19 3.20 -24.21
N THR A 775 -27.04 3.31 -24.89
CA THR A 775 -26.76 2.54 -26.11
C THR A 775 -26.53 1.07 -25.80
N LEU A 776 -25.59 0.78 -24.89
CA LEU A 776 -25.14 -0.58 -24.55
C LEU A 776 -26.20 -1.37 -23.80
N HIS A 777 -27.05 -0.70 -23.01
CA HIS A 777 -28.14 -1.32 -22.27
C HIS A 777 -29.07 -2.11 -23.19
N ARG A 778 -29.38 -1.61 -24.39
CA ARG A 778 -30.22 -2.33 -25.38
C ARG A 778 -29.62 -3.69 -25.78
N TYR A 779 -28.31 -3.75 -25.94
CA TYR A 779 -27.60 -4.98 -26.31
C TYR A 779 -27.48 -5.93 -25.13
N VAL A 780 -27.15 -5.42 -23.94
CA VAL A 780 -27.09 -6.22 -22.71
C VAL A 780 -28.48 -6.81 -22.37
N ALA A 781 -29.54 -6.02 -22.51
CA ALA A 781 -30.91 -6.44 -22.23
C ALA A 781 -31.44 -7.51 -23.21
N SER A 782 -30.87 -7.61 -24.42
CA SER A 782 -31.23 -8.66 -25.39
C SER A 782 -30.85 -10.08 -24.94
N GLY A 783 -30.00 -10.21 -23.91
CA GLY A 783 -29.52 -11.49 -23.39
C GLY A 783 -28.29 -12.07 -24.11
N ALA A 784 -27.95 -11.56 -25.30
CA ALA A 784 -26.70 -11.92 -25.98
C ALA A 784 -25.48 -11.30 -25.25
N PRO A 785 -24.39 -12.06 -25.02
CA PRO A 785 -23.16 -11.53 -24.43
C PRO A 785 -22.59 -10.34 -25.22
N VAL A 786 -22.18 -9.30 -24.49
CA VAL A 786 -21.52 -8.12 -25.07
C VAL A 786 -20.05 -8.10 -24.63
N VAL A 787 -19.12 -8.19 -25.59
CA VAL A 787 -17.68 -8.28 -25.33
C VAL A 787 -16.99 -6.94 -25.58
N GLY A 788 -16.23 -6.48 -24.58
CA GLY A 788 -15.26 -5.39 -24.71
C GLY A 788 -13.83 -5.93 -24.88
N LEU A 789 -13.07 -5.34 -25.81
CA LEU A 789 -11.70 -5.78 -26.13
C LEU A 789 -10.62 -4.92 -25.49
N GLU A 790 -10.79 -3.60 -25.43
CA GLU A 790 -9.85 -2.70 -24.75
C GLU A 790 -10.08 -2.73 -23.23
N PRO A 791 -9.14 -3.24 -22.42
CA PRO A 791 -9.32 -3.40 -20.97
C PRO A 791 -9.67 -2.10 -20.24
N SER A 792 -9.08 -0.99 -20.67
CA SER A 792 -9.31 0.33 -20.05
C SER A 792 -10.73 0.86 -20.30
N CYS A 793 -11.27 0.69 -21.51
CA CYS A 793 -12.66 1.08 -21.79
C CYS A 793 -13.66 0.12 -21.15
N LEU A 794 -13.37 -1.18 -21.10
CA LEU A 794 -14.21 -2.14 -20.38
C LEU A 794 -14.29 -1.80 -18.89
N ALA A 795 -13.15 -1.54 -18.24
CA ALA A 795 -13.11 -1.13 -16.84
C ALA A 795 -13.86 0.19 -16.58
N ALA A 796 -13.71 1.19 -17.46
CA ALA A 796 -14.45 2.45 -17.34
C ALA A 796 -15.98 2.25 -17.36
N MET A 797 -16.49 1.30 -18.17
CA MET A 797 -17.92 0.98 -18.18
C MET A 797 -18.35 0.13 -16.98
N ARG A 798 -17.47 -0.75 -16.47
CA ARG A 798 -17.77 -1.57 -15.29
C ARG A 798 -17.78 -0.78 -13.98
N GLU A 799 -16.93 0.24 -13.86
CA GLU A 799 -16.74 0.94 -12.60
C GLU A 799 -17.06 2.44 -12.68
N ASP A 800 -16.40 3.20 -13.57
CA ASP A 800 -16.55 4.66 -13.62
C ASP A 800 -17.95 5.09 -14.06
N ALA A 801 -18.65 4.28 -14.88
CA ALA A 801 -20.02 4.57 -15.29
C ALA A 801 -20.97 4.66 -14.10
N VAL A 802 -20.82 3.78 -13.10
CA VAL A 802 -21.63 3.77 -11.88
C VAL A 802 -21.28 4.95 -10.95
N GLN A 803 -20.05 5.46 -11.03
CA GLN A 803 -19.62 6.67 -10.32
C GLN A 803 -20.16 7.95 -10.97
N LEU A 804 -20.39 7.96 -12.28
CA LEU A 804 -20.77 9.15 -13.04
C LEU A 804 -22.28 9.28 -13.28
N VAL A 805 -22.97 8.16 -13.50
CA VAL A 805 -24.34 8.11 -13.97
C VAL A 805 -25.24 7.51 -12.90
N ASP A 806 -26.21 8.29 -12.45
CA ASP A 806 -27.23 7.87 -11.49
C ASP A 806 -28.43 7.27 -12.25
N ASP A 807 -28.22 6.09 -12.84
CA ASP A 807 -29.21 5.34 -13.62
C ASP A 807 -29.01 3.84 -13.36
N PRO A 808 -30.05 3.07 -12.96
CA PRO A 808 -29.92 1.63 -12.73
C PRO A 808 -29.34 0.86 -13.94
N ARG A 809 -29.59 1.34 -15.15
CA ARG A 809 -29.03 0.75 -16.38
C ARG A 809 -27.51 0.78 -16.42
N ALA A 810 -26.86 1.70 -15.70
CA ALA A 810 -25.40 1.73 -15.61
C ALA A 810 -24.87 0.47 -14.87
N VAL A 811 -25.57 0.02 -13.83
CA VAL A 811 -25.24 -1.20 -13.08
C VAL A 811 -25.49 -2.44 -13.93
N GLU A 812 -26.62 -2.47 -14.66
CA GLU A 812 -26.93 -3.57 -15.58
C GLU A 812 -25.90 -3.68 -16.72
N VAL A 813 -25.52 -2.56 -17.33
CA VAL A 813 -24.45 -2.52 -18.35
C VAL A 813 -23.11 -2.97 -17.76
N ALA A 814 -22.75 -2.48 -16.57
CA ALA A 814 -21.52 -2.88 -15.91
C ALA A 814 -21.44 -4.41 -15.69
N GLY A 815 -22.52 -5.02 -15.21
CA GLY A 815 -22.59 -6.48 -15.01
C GLY A 815 -22.73 -7.29 -16.30
N GLY A 816 -23.28 -6.70 -17.36
CA GLY A 816 -23.55 -7.38 -18.64
C GLY A 816 -22.39 -7.41 -19.63
N LEU A 817 -21.46 -6.44 -19.55
CA LEU A 817 -20.27 -6.43 -20.39
C LEU A 817 -19.27 -7.48 -19.93
N ARG A 818 -18.66 -8.23 -20.86
CA ARG A 818 -17.65 -9.27 -20.60
C ARG A 818 -16.33 -8.96 -21.29
N SER A 819 -15.22 -9.44 -20.73
CA SER A 819 -13.96 -9.55 -21.47
C SER A 819 -14.04 -10.71 -22.48
N LEU A 820 -13.12 -10.74 -23.44
CA LEU A 820 -13.04 -11.87 -24.38
C LEU A 820 -12.73 -13.19 -23.63
N ALA A 821 -11.81 -13.16 -22.66
CA ALA A 821 -11.46 -14.35 -21.88
C ALA A 821 -12.65 -14.88 -21.08
N GLU A 822 -13.46 -14.02 -20.45
CA GLU A 822 -14.67 -14.43 -19.72
C GLU A 822 -15.70 -15.11 -20.62
N LEU A 823 -15.93 -14.59 -21.83
CA LEU A 823 -16.82 -15.25 -22.79
C LEU A 823 -16.27 -16.62 -23.19
N LEU A 824 -15.00 -16.67 -23.60
CA LEU A 824 -14.36 -17.89 -24.10
C LEU A 824 -14.29 -18.97 -23.02
N ALA A 825 -13.95 -18.62 -21.78
CA ALA A 825 -13.94 -19.56 -20.66
C ALA A 825 -15.33 -20.16 -20.39
N GLY A 826 -16.40 -19.36 -20.54
CA GLY A 826 -17.77 -19.86 -20.47
C GLY A 826 -18.06 -20.91 -21.56
N LEU A 827 -17.64 -20.66 -22.80
CA LEU A 827 -17.81 -21.60 -23.91
C LEU A 827 -17.02 -22.90 -23.70
N VAL A 828 -15.82 -22.83 -23.09
CA VAL A 828 -15.07 -24.04 -22.71
C VAL A 828 -15.81 -24.83 -21.64
N ALA A 829 -16.30 -24.16 -20.59
CA ALA A 829 -17.06 -24.81 -19.52
C ALA A 829 -18.35 -25.47 -20.04
N GLU A 830 -18.98 -24.88 -21.06
CA GLU A 830 -20.15 -25.44 -21.76
C GLU A 830 -19.80 -26.58 -22.75
N GLY A 831 -18.51 -26.89 -22.96
CA GLY A 831 -18.06 -27.89 -23.94
C GLY A 831 -18.27 -27.47 -25.40
N ARG A 832 -18.51 -26.18 -25.67
CA ARG A 832 -18.79 -25.63 -27.00
C ARG A 832 -17.55 -25.17 -27.75
N TRP A 833 -16.43 -25.04 -27.05
CA TRP A 833 -15.15 -24.66 -27.64
C TRP A 833 -14.00 -25.35 -26.90
N THR A 834 -12.95 -25.70 -27.65
CA THR A 834 -11.69 -26.20 -27.10
C THR A 834 -10.60 -25.21 -27.48
N PRO A 835 -9.82 -24.69 -26.51
CA PRO A 835 -8.71 -23.81 -26.82
C PRO A 835 -7.70 -24.49 -27.77
N PRO A 836 -7.02 -23.72 -28.63
CA PRO A 836 -5.96 -24.26 -29.49
C PRO A 836 -4.80 -24.81 -28.66
N ASP A 837 -4.06 -25.77 -29.22
CA ASP A 837 -2.81 -26.26 -28.63
C ASP A 837 -1.66 -25.29 -28.93
N LEU A 838 -1.11 -24.72 -27.87
CA LEU A 838 0.05 -23.83 -27.87
C LEU A 838 1.21 -24.45 -27.07
N THR A 839 1.27 -25.77 -26.95
CA THR A 839 2.39 -26.49 -26.32
C THR A 839 3.71 -26.08 -26.97
N GLY A 840 4.68 -25.71 -26.14
CA GLY A 840 6.00 -25.24 -26.59
C GLY A 840 6.06 -23.74 -26.95
N VAL A 841 4.94 -23.01 -26.86
CA VAL A 841 4.93 -21.54 -27.00
C VAL A 841 5.24 -20.91 -25.65
N GLU A 842 6.27 -20.07 -25.61
CA GLU A 842 6.58 -19.21 -24.48
C GLU A 842 5.85 -17.87 -24.61
N VAL A 843 5.12 -17.47 -23.57
CA VAL A 843 4.30 -16.26 -23.55
C VAL A 843 4.72 -15.37 -22.38
N VAL A 844 5.24 -14.18 -22.67
CA VAL A 844 5.38 -13.11 -21.68
C VAL A 844 4.13 -12.27 -21.70
N ALA A 845 3.29 -12.43 -20.69
CA ALA A 845 2.02 -11.73 -20.58
C ALA A 845 2.16 -10.48 -19.70
N GLN A 846 1.76 -9.32 -20.23
CA GLN A 846 1.56 -8.10 -19.47
C GLN A 846 0.05 -7.89 -19.23
N PRO A 847 -0.49 -8.30 -18.07
CA PRO A 847 -1.82 -7.88 -17.65
C PRO A 847 -1.92 -6.35 -17.67
N HIS A 848 -2.99 -5.83 -18.27
CA HIS A 848 -3.24 -4.40 -18.25
C HIS A 848 -3.55 -3.94 -16.81
N CYS A 849 -3.17 -2.71 -16.43
CA CYS A 849 -3.47 -2.21 -15.08
C CYS A 849 -4.98 -2.21 -14.74
N HIS A 850 -5.84 -2.03 -15.75
CA HIS A 850 -7.29 -2.14 -15.58
C HIS A 850 -7.81 -3.59 -15.62
N HIS A 851 -7.05 -4.54 -16.19
CA HIS A 851 -7.29 -5.97 -15.92
C HIS A 851 -7.04 -6.26 -14.45
N HIS A 852 -5.90 -5.81 -13.92
CA HIS A 852 -5.57 -6.03 -12.51
C HIS A 852 -6.57 -5.38 -11.56
N ALA A 853 -6.93 -4.11 -11.80
CA ALA A 853 -7.73 -3.33 -10.86
C ALA A 853 -9.23 -3.67 -10.88
N VAL A 854 -9.81 -3.91 -12.07
CA VAL A 854 -11.28 -3.94 -12.25
C VAL A 854 -11.78 -5.22 -12.89
N VAL A 855 -11.20 -5.64 -14.04
CA VAL A 855 -11.74 -6.77 -14.83
C VAL A 855 -11.39 -8.13 -14.23
N GLY A 856 -10.20 -8.26 -13.64
CA GLY A 856 -9.56 -9.54 -13.31
C GLY A 856 -8.70 -10.07 -14.48
N TRP A 857 -7.68 -10.87 -14.15
CA TRP A 857 -6.83 -11.58 -15.14
C TRP A 857 -6.69 -13.08 -14.85
N ALA A 858 -7.37 -13.58 -13.82
CA ALA A 858 -7.34 -15.01 -13.47
C ALA A 858 -7.97 -15.87 -14.57
N THR A 859 -9.05 -15.38 -15.19
CA THR A 859 -9.72 -16.07 -16.31
C THR A 859 -8.81 -16.18 -17.52
N ASP A 860 -8.10 -15.11 -17.88
CA ASP A 860 -7.10 -15.09 -18.96
C ASP A 860 -5.97 -16.10 -18.69
N ALA A 861 -5.43 -16.10 -17.46
CA ALA A 861 -4.38 -17.02 -17.06
C ALA A 861 -4.84 -18.49 -17.13
N ALA A 862 -6.04 -18.79 -16.63
CA ALA A 862 -6.62 -20.13 -16.67
C ALA A 862 -6.90 -20.60 -18.11
N LEU A 863 -7.34 -19.69 -18.98
CA LEU A 863 -7.57 -20.00 -20.38
C LEU A 863 -6.25 -20.30 -21.11
N LEU A 864 -5.20 -19.49 -20.88
CA LEU A 864 -3.88 -19.73 -21.46
C LEU A 864 -3.26 -21.04 -20.96
N ALA A 865 -3.42 -21.37 -19.68
CA ALA A 865 -2.94 -22.63 -19.12
C ALA A 865 -3.54 -23.86 -19.84
N GLN A 866 -4.82 -23.79 -20.24
CA GLN A 866 -5.49 -24.87 -20.98
C GLN A 866 -4.97 -25.06 -22.40
N THR A 867 -4.25 -24.08 -22.97
CA THR A 867 -3.60 -24.22 -24.28
C THR A 867 -2.28 -24.99 -24.22
N GLY A 868 -1.71 -25.21 -23.04
CA GLY A 868 -0.36 -25.79 -22.88
C GLY A 868 0.80 -24.79 -23.04
N ALA A 869 0.50 -23.50 -23.26
CA ALA A 869 1.53 -22.46 -23.31
C ALA A 869 2.26 -22.28 -21.96
N THR A 870 3.55 -21.99 -22.01
CA THR A 870 4.32 -21.59 -20.82
C THR A 870 4.18 -20.08 -20.63
N VAL A 871 3.52 -19.65 -19.56
CA VAL A 871 3.18 -18.23 -19.36
C VAL A 871 3.98 -17.60 -18.23
N THR A 872 4.74 -16.56 -18.56
CA THR A 872 5.35 -15.66 -17.59
C THR A 872 4.47 -14.42 -17.44
N ARG A 873 3.75 -14.33 -16.31
CA ARG A 873 2.97 -13.13 -15.96
C ARG A 873 3.88 -12.05 -15.40
N VAL A 874 3.89 -10.89 -16.05
CA VAL A 874 4.61 -9.70 -15.56
C VAL A 874 3.74 -8.94 -14.54
N GLY A 875 4.36 -8.50 -13.43
CA GLY A 875 3.76 -7.55 -12.49
C GLY A 875 3.80 -6.11 -12.98
N GLY A 876 3.44 -5.15 -12.12
CA GLY A 876 3.68 -3.73 -12.38
C GLY A 876 2.83 -3.12 -13.51
N CYS A 877 3.35 -2.07 -14.13
CA CYS A 877 2.66 -1.27 -15.16
C CYS A 877 3.56 -1.06 -16.37
N CYS A 878 2.99 -0.92 -17.58
CA CYS A 878 3.77 -0.54 -18.76
C CYS A 878 4.25 0.92 -18.75
N GLY A 879 3.74 1.77 -17.86
CA GLY A 879 4.15 3.17 -17.75
C GLY A 879 3.49 4.16 -18.73
N LEU A 880 2.65 3.71 -19.67
CA LEU A 880 2.03 4.59 -20.67
C LEU A 880 0.61 5.08 -20.35
N ALA A 881 -0.07 4.43 -19.38
CA ALA A 881 -1.52 4.56 -19.08
C ALA A 881 -2.18 5.92 -19.41
N GLY A 882 -3.20 5.90 -20.28
CA GLY A 882 -3.97 7.09 -20.64
C GLY A 882 -3.13 8.14 -21.37
N ASN A 883 -3.24 9.41 -20.97
CA ASN A 883 -2.39 10.49 -21.49
C ASN A 883 -1.05 10.60 -20.76
N PHE A 884 -0.81 9.86 -19.67
CA PHE A 884 0.33 10.07 -18.79
C PHE A 884 1.65 9.94 -19.54
N GLY A 885 1.97 8.76 -20.07
CA GLY A 885 3.31 8.50 -20.60
C GLY A 885 3.59 9.19 -21.93
N VAL A 886 2.56 9.75 -22.58
CA VAL A 886 2.70 10.52 -23.83
C VAL A 886 2.90 12.02 -23.60
N GLU A 887 2.54 12.52 -22.42
CA GLU A 887 2.57 13.94 -22.08
C GLU A 887 4.01 14.45 -21.83
N VAL A 888 4.26 15.69 -22.24
CA VAL A 888 5.55 16.37 -21.98
C VAL A 888 5.81 16.43 -20.48
N GLY A 889 7.01 16.01 -20.06
CA GLY A 889 7.44 15.98 -18.66
C GLY A 889 7.37 14.60 -18.02
N HIS A 890 6.66 13.63 -18.63
CA HIS A 890 6.46 12.31 -18.04
C HIS A 890 7.27 11.18 -18.68
N TYR A 891 7.97 11.44 -19.78
CA TYR A 891 8.66 10.39 -20.54
C TYR A 891 9.66 9.59 -19.69
N GLU A 892 10.52 10.24 -18.91
CA GLU A 892 11.52 9.55 -18.09
C GLU A 892 10.86 8.63 -17.06
N THR A 893 9.87 9.14 -16.33
CA THR A 893 9.11 8.34 -15.36
C THR A 893 8.38 7.18 -16.07
N SER A 894 7.80 7.42 -17.24
CA SER A 894 7.11 6.41 -18.02
C SER A 894 8.05 5.27 -18.46
N VAL A 895 9.26 5.60 -18.90
CA VAL A 895 10.29 4.61 -19.25
C VAL A 895 10.76 3.88 -18.00
N ALA A 896 11.06 4.59 -16.91
CA ALA A 896 11.49 3.98 -15.64
C ALA A 896 10.44 3.00 -15.06
N VAL A 897 9.15 3.28 -15.23
CA VAL A 897 8.07 2.34 -14.87
C VAL A 897 8.13 1.08 -15.72
N ALA A 898 8.35 1.20 -17.04
CA ALA A 898 8.44 0.04 -17.93
C ALA A 898 9.69 -0.81 -17.67
N GLU A 899 10.81 -0.15 -17.32
CA GLU A 899 12.10 -0.78 -16.99
C GLU A 899 12.09 -1.54 -15.66
N HIS A 900 11.05 -1.39 -14.83
CA HIS A 900 10.98 -2.09 -13.55
C HIS A 900 10.77 -3.60 -13.71
N ASP A 901 9.73 -4.03 -14.44
CA ASP A 901 9.40 -5.44 -14.64
C ASP A 901 9.21 -5.82 -16.12
N LEU A 902 8.50 -5.00 -16.88
CA LEU A 902 8.04 -5.34 -18.23
C LEU A 902 9.20 -5.50 -19.22
N LEU A 903 10.03 -4.48 -19.38
CA LEU A 903 11.13 -4.55 -20.35
C LEU A 903 12.17 -5.61 -19.96
N PRO A 904 12.58 -5.74 -18.69
CA PRO A 904 13.41 -6.86 -18.26
C PRO A 904 12.82 -8.24 -18.59
N ALA A 905 11.53 -8.47 -18.34
CA ALA A 905 10.89 -9.76 -18.64
C ALA A 905 10.86 -10.06 -20.15
N VAL A 906 10.54 -9.06 -20.98
CA VAL A 906 10.50 -9.21 -22.45
C VAL A 906 11.89 -9.46 -23.03
N ARG A 907 12.93 -8.80 -22.49
CA ARG A 907 14.32 -9.03 -22.90
C ARG A 907 14.81 -10.41 -22.48
N ALA A 908 14.45 -10.86 -21.27
CA ALA A 908 14.86 -12.16 -20.73
C ALA A 908 14.28 -13.35 -21.50
N ALA A 909 13.04 -13.26 -21.97
CA ALA A 909 12.39 -14.33 -22.76
C ALA A 909 12.90 -14.44 -24.20
N GLY A 910 13.73 -13.50 -24.67
CA GLY A 910 14.31 -13.54 -26.00
C GLY A 910 13.36 -13.13 -27.13
N PRO A 911 13.82 -13.20 -28.40
CA PRO A 911 13.10 -12.68 -29.57
C PRO A 911 11.93 -13.55 -30.02
N ASP A 912 11.99 -14.86 -29.76
CA ASP A 912 11.00 -15.84 -30.24
C ASP A 912 9.78 -15.95 -29.32
N ALA A 913 9.88 -15.48 -28.06
CA ALA A 913 8.76 -15.46 -27.14
C ALA A 913 7.64 -14.53 -27.61
N VAL A 914 6.40 -14.99 -27.44
CA VAL A 914 5.20 -14.19 -27.71
C VAL A 914 5.03 -13.19 -26.57
N VAL A 915 4.90 -11.91 -26.92
CA VAL A 915 4.51 -10.88 -25.93
C VAL A 915 3.01 -10.66 -26.03
N LEU A 916 2.28 -10.93 -24.94
CA LEU A 916 0.83 -10.80 -24.87
C LEU A 916 0.44 -9.54 -24.09
N ALA A 917 -0.32 -8.63 -24.71
CA ALA A 917 -0.85 -7.44 -24.06
C ALA A 917 -2.16 -6.97 -24.73
N ASP A 918 -3.28 -7.09 -24.00
CA ASP A 918 -4.59 -6.71 -24.53
C ASP A 918 -4.84 -5.20 -24.55
N GLY A 919 -4.15 -4.45 -23.70
CA GLY A 919 -4.26 -2.99 -23.65
C GLY A 919 -3.49 -2.29 -24.76
N PHE A 920 -4.16 -1.39 -25.47
CA PHE A 920 -3.58 -0.54 -26.52
C PHE A 920 -2.34 0.22 -26.03
N SER A 921 -2.38 0.76 -24.81
CA SER A 921 -1.26 1.51 -24.23
C SER A 921 -0.05 0.60 -23.96
N CYS A 922 -0.26 -0.62 -23.49
CA CYS A 922 0.84 -1.56 -23.26
C CYS A 922 1.52 -1.97 -24.58
N ARG A 923 0.74 -2.26 -25.63
CA ARG A 923 1.30 -2.59 -26.94
C ARG A 923 2.10 -1.43 -27.53
N THR A 924 1.54 -0.21 -27.45
CA THR A 924 2.22 1.00 -27.94
C THR A 924 3.55 1.24 -27.21
N GLN A 925 3.61 1.04 -25.89
CA GLN A 925 4.85 1.20 -25.14
C GLN A 925 5.92 0.20 -25.57
N LEU A 926 5.54 -1.06 -25.76
CA LEU A 926 6.46 -2.12 -26.18
C LEU A 926 7.01 -1.87 -27.59
N GLU A 927 6.16 -1.39 -28.49
CA GLU A 927 6.60 -0.97 -29.83
C GLU A 927 7.53 0.25 -29.78
N ASP A 928 7.20 1.27 -28.98
CA ASP A 928 7.99 2.50 -28.85
C ASP A 928 9.39 2.25 -28.23
N LEU A 929 9.50 1.36 -27.24
CA LEU A 929 10.73 1.18 -26.45
C LEU A 929 11.58 -0.02 -26.88
N GLU A 930 10.96 -1.11 -27.36
CA GLU A 930 11.67 -2.34 -27.74
C GLU A 930 11.46 -2.74 -29.20
N GLY A 931 10.60 -2.05 -29.95
CA GLY A 931 10.22 -2.48 -31.31
C GLY A 931 9.53 -3.85 -31.35
N ARG A 932 9.05 -4.34 -30.20
CA ARG A 932 8.41 -5.66 -30.08
C ARG A 932 6.91 -5.51 -30.30
N ARG A 933 6.38 -6.20 -31.31
CA ARG A 933 4.93 -6.33 -31.51
C ARG A 933 4.36 -7.25 -30.44
N ALA A 934 3.52 -6.71 -29.57
CA ALA A 934 2.70 -7.50 -28.67
C ALA A 934 1.36 -7.88 -29.33
N LEU A 935 0.89 -9.10 -29.07
CA LEU A 935 -0.38 -9.62 -29.55
C LEU A 935 -1.49 -9.35 -28.53
N HIS A 936 -2.72 -9.20 -29.01
CA HIS A 936 -3.92 -9.35 -28.20
C HIS A 936 -4.30 -10.83 -28.08
N LEU A 937 -5.00 -11.23 -27.02
CA LEU A 937 -5.44 -12.61 -26.76
C LEU A 937 -6.16 -13.24 -27.96
N ALA A 938 -7.06 -12.48 -28.59
CA ALA A 938 -7.73 -12.88 -29.83
C ALA A 938 -6.77 -13.27 -30.96
N GLU A 939 -5.70 -12.50 -31.17
CA GLU A 939 -4.72 -12.76 -32.24
C GLU A 939 -3.93 -14.04 -31.94
N LEU A 940 -3.51 -14.22 -30.68
CA LEU A 940 -2.77 -15.41 -30.24
C LEU A 940 -3.60 -16.69 -30.44
N LEU A 941 -4.85 -16.70 -29.95
CA LEU A 941 -5.72 -17.87 -30.04
C LEU A 941 -6.13 -18.16 -31.49
N LEU A 942 -6.34 -17.13 -32.31
CA LEU A 942 -6.66 -17.31 -33.73
C LEU A 942 -5.49 -17.93 -34.51
N GLN A 943 -4.25 -17.51 -34.24
CA GLN A 943 -3.06 -18.09 -34.88
C GLN A 943 -2.87 -19.57 -34.54
N GLY A 944 -3.23 -19.99 -33.32
CA GLY A 944 -3.19 -21.40 -32.92
C GLY A 944 -4.35 -22.25 -33.43
N THR A 945 -5.41 -21.65 -33.98
CA THR A 945 -6.58 -22.39 -34.47
C THR A 945 -6.31 -22.96 -35.87
N PRO A 946 -6.38 -24.29 -36.10
CA PRO A 946 -6.16 -24.84 -37.43
C PRO A 946 -7.20 -24.29 -38.41
N ARG A 947 -6.74 -23.69 -39.52
CA ARG A 947 -7.65 -23.22 -40.57
C ARG A 947 -8.42 -24.42 -41.11
N ARG A 948 -9.76 -24.39 -41.01
CA ARG A 948 -10.61 -25.32 -41.74
C ARG A 948 -10.26 -25.20 -43.22
N SER A 949 -9.70 -26.25 -43.81
CA SER A 949 -9.55 -26.38 -45.25
C SER A 949 -10.95 -26.24 -45.86
N GLU A 950 -11.20 -25.15 -46.57
CA GLU A 950 -12.38 -24.99 -47.40
C GLU A 950 -12.37 -26.13 -48.43
N GLY A 951 -13.30 -27.06 -48.29
CA GLY A 951 -13.62 -28.09 -49.27
C GLY A 951 -14.74 -27.62 -50.18
#